data_AF-A0AA91EV38-F1
#
_entry.id   AF-A0AA91EV38-F1
#
_cell.length_a   1.000
_cell.length_b   1.000
_cell.length_c   1.000
_cell.angle_alpha   90.00
_cell.angle_beta   90.00
_cell.angle_gamma   90.00
#
_symmetry.space_group_name_H-M   'P 1'
#
loop_
_entity.id
_entity.type
_entity.pdbx_description
1 polymer ?
#
loop_
_entity_poly.entity_id
_entity_poly.type
_entity_poly.pdbx_seq_one_letter_code
_entity_poly.pdbx_strand_id
1 'polypeptide(L)'
;MDPILDELRAELADITPQMPQIPFISTAVDPAGPTPRLDADYWVANVRKPALVSQAVTVATADHDTFIEISPHPLLTHSIIETAEATATDPVTVASTLRRGDDETLGFHVQLTELGGQHGGTGVARAGGFAELPTTPWQHSRHWLHVPARAGQAPDVHPLLGVHVELLTGGHLWQNDLLTEAMPWLAERPAHGQAVASVAALIEMAVAAGSQALGKPAESIAVTGLQIEQPLVLDSGMQVTTQLSGADGQSRVEIHARPAGEAWTRYAVADIAVAPAERSASESDEGTGHSVLTLPDTVATHPAYRLHPALLDAGLRQLTAAIAADDAEHGGYVPTAVAAVRVFAPAGRQVRCHTEVSSPEDKVAVGRVVLTDDTGTAVAELTGVELRPLDPRALRVPLDQKLFATEWTPAESVTASEDTGAAAGSWLLLSETGTDTEGLTAQFAARLAAPNRKVLTGPFADGPALIDVVGQAGADPAHPPAGIVVFLDRVGFDGSDPDGALARARDLIWTASSAARVAVDGWSEVSGTTKPRLWLVSRGGLAFGDSEPGDPAIGALKGVVRTWRFPGELARVLADEPDLGATLVDLDASADTAALADALLAELGAPLRDDVIAWRGGQRYTERLTRATLDGVADAAPAPQAEVRADGSYLLTGGLGGLGIVVARWLVARGAGRIVLNGRSEPAEQQRAVLDELAAATEVVFVAGDISSPGVADRLVAAAQETGKPLRGVVHAAGVLGDGLVTAVTRESLESVWSAKAVGAARLHAATAAVQLDWWVGFSSMAALLGLPGQLGYATSNAWLDALMAWRHASGLPATAINWGQWSDVGLGRSMTLSVLDPISPDEGVEALDAVLGADSGLIGARIGVGRLRIDRAVATSPEFRDLTFFEDLVGEASEAGGASGAAVTGEQASAGASAAGVPDWATIPADQRREELVVRLQAILARELRTSASAVDVDQPFPEMGLDSMIAMTVLKETQQLVGVDLSASMLWNHPSISALTTHLVGLLASRYAEPDSTAGQDDDDLGFGSSGGVLDELFDQVESASTGSESGIY
;
A
#
# COMPACT_ATOMS: atom_id res chain seq x y z
N MET A 1 30.34 56.34 53.21
CA MET A 1 29.33 57.42 53.23
C MET A 1 29.56 58.42 54.37
N ASP A 2 30.30 58.06 55.43
CA ASP A 2 30.50 58.89 56.62
C ASP A 2 30.87 60.36 56.39
N PRO A 3 31.76 60.71 55.44
CA PRO A 3 32.18 62.10 55.26
C PRO A 3 31.07 63.04 54.77
N ILE A 4 30.01 62.51 54.15
CA ILE A 4 28.94 63.32 53.54
C ILE A 4 27.67 63.38 54.40
N LEU A 5 27.62 62.71 55.54
CA LEU A 5 26.36 62.55 56.31
C LEU A 5 25.89 63.86 56.95
N ASP A 6 26.81 64.70 57.41
CA ASP A 6 26.46 65.98 58.04
C ASP A 6 25.98 67.00 57.02
N GLU A 7 26.58 67.02 55.83
CA GLU A 7 26.13 67.83 54.69
C GLU A 7 24.76 67.36 54.21
N LEU A 8 24.56 66.05 54.00
CA LEU A 8 23.27 65.48 53.62
C LEU A 8 22.18 65.81 54.64
N ARG A 9 22.48 65.75 55.95
CA ARG A 9 21.52 66.13 56.98
C ARG A 9 21.13 67.60 56.90
N ALA A 10 22.11 68.48 56.68
CA ALA A 10 21.88 69.92 56.58
C ALA A 10 21.03 70.27 55.35
N GLU A 11 21.33 69.67 54.20
CA GLU A 11 20.61 69.93 52.94
C GLU A 11 19.18 69.36 52.94
N LEU A 12 18.87 68.35 53.76
CA LEU A 12 17.51 67.80 53.88
C LEU A 12 16.72 68.42 55.05
N ALA A 13 17.29 69.38 55.80
CA ALA A 13 16.71 69.89 57.04
C ALA A 13 15.42 70.71 56.84
N ASP A 14 15.19 71.25 55.64
CA ASP A 14 14.01 72.02 55.26
C ASP A 14 12.86 71.15 54.71
N ILE A 15 13.09 69.85 54.52
CA ILE A 15 12.06 68.91 54.09
C ILE A 15 11.08 68.67 55.23
N THR A 16 9.79 68.88 54.94
CA THR A 16 8.70 68.59 55.88
C THR A 16 8.10 67.21 55.58
N PRO A 17 8.48 66.14 56.31
CA PRO A 17 7.99 64.79 56.04
C PRO A 17 6.49 64.70 56.31
N GLN A 18 5.76 64.09 55.37
CA GLN A 18 4.35 63.74 55.53
C GLN A 18 4.24 62.27 55.95
N MET A 19 3.15 61.93 56.62
CA MET A 19 2.87 60.53 56.94
C MET A 19 2.52 59.77 55.65
N PRO A 20 3.12 58.60 55.38
CA PRO A 20 2.76 57.79 54.22
C PRO A 20 1.28 57.45 54.21
N GLN A 21 0.61 57.65 53.08
CA GLN A 21 -0.79 57.26 52.90
C GLN A 21 -0.93 55.76 52.60
N ILE A 22 0.14 55.14 52.10
CA ILE A 22 0.27 53.70 51.88
C ILE A 22 1.12 53.14 53.03
N PRO A 23 0.73 52.00 53.64
CA PRO A 23 1.55 51.34 54.66
C PRO A 23 3.01 51.20 54.20
N PHE A 24 3.94 51.66 55.03
CA PHE A 24 5.37 51.72 54.70
C PHE A 24 6.19 50.94 55.73
N ILE A 25 6.79 49.84 55.28
CA ILE A 25 7.74 49.03 56.04
C ILE A 25 9.15 49.48 55.63
N SER A 26 9.92 50.01 56.57
CA SER A 26 11.27 50.49 56.29
C SER A 26 12.29 49.36 56.35
N THR A 27 13.29 49.40 55.47
CA THR A 27 14.50 48.55 55.54
C THR A 27 15.66 49.25 56.24
N ALA A 28 15.59 50.55 56.52
CA ALA A 28 16.67 51.35 57.09
C ALA A 28 16.64 51.42 58.63
N VAL A 29 15.47 51.17 59.21
CA VAL A 29 15.21 51.08 60.65
C VAL A 29 14.50 49.76 60.94
N ASP A 30 14.17 49.49 62.21
CA ASP A 30 13.47 48.27 62.61
C ASP A 30 12.15 48.09 61.82
N PRO A 31 12.04 47.06 60.95
CA PRO A 31 10.85 46.87 60.12
C PRO A 31 9.59 46.49 60.91
N ALA A 32 9.74 45.93 62.12
CA ALA A 32 8.62 45.61 63.01
C ALA A 32 8.21 46.80 63.89
N GLY A 33 8.92 47.93 63.80
CA GLY A 33 8.64 49.16 64.53
C GLY A 33 7.53 50.00 63.90
N PRO A 34 7.12 51.10 64.56
CA PRO A 34 6.18 52.05 63.96
C PRO A 34 6.78 52.70 62.71
N THR A 35 5.94 53.11 61.75
CA THR A 35 6.37 53.79 60.53
C THR A 35 7.27 54.98 60.87
N PRO A 36 8.53 55.02 60.38
CA PRO A 36 9.45 56.09 60.72
C PRO A 36 9.01 57.41 60.09
N ARG A 37 9.38 58.50 60.74
CA ARG A 37 9.29 59.83 60.14
C ARG A 37 10.38 59.94 59.07
N LEU A 38 10.00 60.21 57.83
CA LEU A 38 10.92 60.27 56.68
C LEU A 38 11.70 61.60 56.61
N ASP A 39 12.27 62.03 57.75
CA ASP A 39 13.06 63.27 57.89
C ASP A 39 14.53 63.08 57.50
N ALA A 40 15.32 64.16 57.61
CA ALA A 40 16.75 64.15 57.29
C ALA A 40 17.53 63.05 58.02
N ASP A 41 17.20 62.76 59.28
CA ASP A 41 17.87 61.71 60.06
C ASP A 41 17.55 60.31 59.53
N TYR A 42 16.32 60.09 59.08
CA TYR A 42 15.95 58.85 58.40
C TYR A 42 16.75 58.65 57.11
N TRP A 43 16.88 59.66 56.26
CA TRP A 43 17.60 59.53 54.98
C TRP A 43 19.10 59.34 55.18
N VAL A 44 19.68 59.99 56.20
CA VAL A 44 21.07 59.74 56.63
C VAL A 44 21.22 58.30 57.12
N ALA A 45 20.26 57.79 57.89
CA ALA A 45 20.27 56.39 58.32
C ALA A 45 20.12 55.42 57.14
N ASN A 46 19.25 55.71 56.17
CA ASN A 46 19.01 54.89 54.98
C ASN A 46 20.27 54.68 54.13
N VAL A 47 21.08 55.72 53.97
CA VAL A 47 22.32 55.65 53.18
C VAL A 47 23.50 55.04 53.97
N ARG A 48 23.41 55.02 55.31
CA ARG A 48 24.52 54.59 56.19
C ARG A 48 24.33 53.21 56.82
N LYS A 49 23.12 52.86 57.23
CA LYS A 49 22.82 51.61 57.94
C LYS A 49 22.62 50.46 56.94
N PRO A 50 22.86 49.21 57.35
CA PRO A 50 22.56 48.06 56.50
C PRO A 50 21.05 48.00 56.20
N ALA A 51 20.70 47.67 54.95
CA ALA A 51 19.32 47.47 54.56
C ALA A 51 18.81 46.11 55.06
N LEU A 52 17.79 46.14 55.91
CA LEU A 52 17.15 44.97 56.53
C LEU A 52 16.05 44.40 55.63
N VAL A 53 16.40 44.05 54.39
CA VAL A 53 15.44 43.64 53.35
C VAL A 53 14.70 42.37 53.74
N SER A 54 15.40 41.31 54.18
CA SER A 54 14.76 40.06 54.57
C SER A 54 13.81 40.24 55.75
N GLN A 55 14.19 41.02 56.76
CA GLN A 55 13.31 41.31 57.91
C GLN A 55 12.05 42.06 57.48
N ALA A 56 12.18 43.04 56.57
CA ALA A 56 11.04 43.77 56.04
C ALA A 56 10.10 42.86 55.23
N VAL A 57 10.64 41.96 54.40
CA VAL A 57 9.85 40.97 53.66
C VAL A 57 9.13 40.02 54.62
N THR A 58 9.80 39.51 55.66
CA THR A 58 9.17 38.65 56.68
C THR A 58 8.01 39.35 57.41
N VAL A 59 8.12 40.65 57.70
CA VAL A 59 7.02 41.41 58.28
C VAL A 59 5.88 41.56 57.28
N ALA A 60 6.19 41.81 56.00
CA ALA A 60 5.18 41.97 54.96
C ALA A 60 4.43 40.68 54.64
N THR A 61 5.11 39.53 54.64
CA THR A 61 4.50 38.22 54.33
C THR A 61 3.51 37.73 55.38
N ALA A 62 3.43 38.40 56.55
CA ALA A 62 2.41 38.11 57.54
C ALA A 62 1.00 38.41 57.02
N ASP A 63 0.85 39.47 56.21
CA ASP A 63 -0.46 39.98 55.76
C ASP A 63 -0.57 40.08 54.22
N HIS A 64 0.51 39.78 53.47
CA HIS A 64 0.58 39.95 52.02
C HIS A 64 1.23 38.75 51.33
N ASP A 65 0.62 38.30 50.23
CA ASP A 65 1.04 37.15 49.42
C ASP A 65 1.54 37.54 48.01
N THR A 66 1.47 38.82 47.66
CA THR A 66 1.80 39.32 46.33
C THR A 66 2.74 40.51 46.41
N PHE A 67 3.91 40.40 45.77
CA PHE A 67 4.96 41.41 45.78
C PHE A 67 5.27 41.86 44.36
N ILE A 68 5.46 43.17 44.18
CA ILE A 68 5.87 43.75 42.90
C ILE A 68 7.19 44.45 43.11
N GLU A 69 8.24 43.97 42.44
CA GLU A 69 9.54 44.64 42.41
C GLU A 69 9.50 45.79 41.39
N ILE A 70 9.43 47.01 41.90
CA ILE A 70 9.46 48.23 41.08
C ILE A 70 10.91 48.60 40.78
N SER A 71 11.44 48.10 39.67
CA SER A 71 12.81 48.34 39.23
C SER A 71 12.92 48.27 37.70
N PRO A 72 13.95 48.91 37.09
CA PRO A 72 14.22 48.79 35.65
C PRO A 72 14.75 47.41 35.26
N HIS A 73 15.11 46.57 36.24
CA HIS A 73 15.50 45.17 36.09
C HIS A 73 15.41 44.48 37.45
N PRO A 74 14.79 43.29 37.56
CA PRO A 74 14.63 42.60 38.84
C PRO A 74 15.99 42.20 39.43
N LEU A 75 16.26 42.67 40.65
CA LEU A 75 17.43 42.32 41.45
C LEU A 75 17.05 41.66 42.78
N LEU A 76 15.83 41.93 43.28
CA LEU A 76 15.38 41.48 44.60
C LEU A 76 14.40 40.30 44.52
N THR A 77 13.86 40.01 43.35
CA THR A 77 12.84 38.96 43.12
C THR A 77 13.22 37.64 43.78
N HIS A 78 14.44 37.12 43.54
CA HIS A 78 14.90 35.87 44.13
C HIS A 78 14.99 35.95 45.67
N SER A 79 15.53 37.03 46.21
CA SER A 79 15.66 37.22 47.67
C SER A 79 14.31 37.38 48.36
N ILE A 80 13.33 38.00 47.70
CA ILE A 80 11.95 38.10 48.19
C ILE A 80 11.32 36.71 48.22
N ILE A 81 11.42 35.94 47.12
CA ILE A 81 10.90 34.56 47.04
C ILE A 81 11.51 33.69 48.14
N GLU A 82 12.84 33.65 48.25
CA GLU A 82 13.54 32.83 49.24
C GLU A 82 13.15 33.20 50.69
N THR A 83 13.05 34.51 50.99
CA THR A 83 12.62 34.97 52.32
C THR A 83 11.16 34.63 52.58
N ALA A 84 10.31 34.76 51.56
CA ALA A 84 8.89 34.45 51.64
C ALA A 84 8.65 32.95 51.83
N GLU A 85 9.31 32.08 51.08
CA GLU A 85 9.22 30.62 51.25
C GLU A 85 9.66 30.16 52.64
N ALA A 86 10.62 30.85 53.25
CA ALA A 86 11.08 30.54 54.59
C ALA A 86 10.10 30.97 55.71
N THR A 87 9.12 31.83 55.43
CA THR A 87 8.31 32.50 56.46
C THR A 87 6.80 32.48 56.22
N ALA A 88 6.35 32.45 54.96
CA ALA A 88 4.95 32.39 54.57
C ALA A 88 4.42 30.94 54.62
N THR A 89 3.15 30.78 54.97
CA THR A 89 2.48 29.48 55.00
C THR A 89 1.83 29.13 53.65
N ASP A 90 1.51 30.15 52.86
CA ASP A 90 0.88 30.07 51.55
C ASP A 90 1.86 30.52 50.44
N PRO A 91 1.68 30.04 49.20
CA PRO A 91 2.55 30.40 48.09
C PRO A 91 2.47 31.90 47.78
N VAL A 92 3.64 32.52 47.64
CA VAL A 92 3.78 33.96 47.39
C VAL A 92 4.07 34.22 45.91
N THR A 93 3.38 35.20 45.32
CA THR A 93 3.60 35.66 43.94
C THR A 93 4.54 36.86 43.95
N VAL A 94 5.61 36.82 43.17
CA VAL A 94 6.55 37.95 43.00
C VAL A 94 6.67 38.30 41.53
N ALA A 95 6.20 39.50 41.17
CA ALA A 95 6.29 40.05 39.81
C ALA A 95 7.32 41.18 39.76
N SER A 96 7.82 41.49 38.56
CA SER A 96 8.75 42.60 38.34
C SER A 96 8.15 43.61 37.37
N THR A 97 8.48 44.89 37.49
CA THR A 97 7.88 45.89 36.58
C THR A 97 8.53 45.93 35.21
N LEU A 98 9.86 45.77 35.13
CA LEU A 98 10.63 45.93 33.89
C LEU A 98 11.84 44.98 33.92
N ARG A 99 12.29 44.56 32.75
CA ARG A 99 13.49 43.74 32.58
C ARG A 99 14.38 44.38 31.52
N ARG A 100 15.67 44.57 31.86
CA ARG A 100 16.68 45.09 30.94
C ARG A 100 16.71 44.29 29.64
N GLY A 101 16.60 44.99 28.51
CA GLY A 101 16.69 44.41 27.17
C GLY A 101 15.34 44.05 26.56
N ASP A 102 14.27 44.04 27.35
CA ASP A 102 12.91 43.79 26.87
C ASP A 102 12.22 45.11 26.49
N ASP A 103 11.18 45.03 25.66
CA ASP A 103 10.31 46.16 25.37
C ASP A 103 9.56 46.58 26.65
N GLU A 104 9.77 47.81 27.10
CA GLU A 104 9.21 48.30 28.38
C GLU A 104 7.68 48.26 28.40
N THR A 105 7.03 48.49 27.25
CA THR A 105 5.56 48.50 27.17
C THR A 105 5.02 47.09 27.21
N LEU A 106 5.55 46.19 26.38
CA LEU A 106 5.13 44.79 26.34
C LEU A 106 5.43 44.11 27.68
N GLY A 107 6.65 44.27 28.20
CA GLY A 107 7.09 43.69 29.47
C GLY A 107 6.19 44.12 30.62
N PHE A 108 5.87 45.42 30.73
CA PHE A 108 4.96 45.90 31.75
C PHE A 108 3.54 45.33 31.62
N HIS A 109 2.98 45.24 30.40
CA HIS A 109 1.63 44.69 30.19
C HIS A 109 1.56 43.18 30.39
N VAL A 110 2.62 42.44 30.08
CA VAL A 110 2.72 41.00 30.38
C VAL A 110 2.69 40.79 31.90
N GLN A 111 3.51 41.53 32.64
CA GLN A 111 3.57 41.44 34.11
C GLN A 111 2.25 41.90 34.76
N LEU A 112 1.60 42.92 34.20
CA LEU A 112 0.26 43.34 34.62
C LEU A 112 -0.80 42.26 34.35
N THR A 113 -0.68 41.51 33.25
CA THR A 113 -1.60 40.41 32.92
C THR A 113 -1.40 39.23 33.87
N GLU A 114 -0.16 38.88 34.20
CA GLU A 114 0.17 37.84 35.20
C GLU A 114 -0.47 38.17 36.56
N LEU A 115 -0.42 39.43 36.99
CA LEU A 115 -1.09 39.89 38.22
C LEU A 115 -2.63 39.92 38.09
N GLY A 116 -3.14 40.36 36.94
CA GLY A 116 -4.57 40.53 36.68
C GLY A 116 -5.37 39.22 36.63
N GLY A 117 -4.71 38.10 36.31
CA GLY A 117 -5.30 36.75 36.36
C GLY A 117 -5.58 36.25 37.78
N GLN A 118 -4.82 36.72 38.78
CA GLN A 118 -4.97 36.30 40.18
C GLN A 118 -5.84 37.26 40.99
N HIS A 119 -5.78 38.56 40.71
CA HIS A 119 -6.46 39.60 41.45
C HIS A 119 -7.46 40.30 40.54
N GLY A 120 -8.68 39.71 40.43
CA GLY A 120 -9.77 40.11 39.55
C GLY A 120 -9.71 41.58 39.10
N GLY A 121 -9.13 41.78 37.91
CA GLY A 121 -8.65 43.08 37.47
C GLY A 121 -9.75 44.15 37.42
N THR A 122 -9.70 45.09 38.35
CA THR A 122 -10.31 46.42 38.21
C THR A 122 -9.20 47.40 37.84
N GLY A 123 -8.84 47.44 36.55
CA GLY A 123 -7.69 48.21 36.06
C GLY A 123 -7.97 48.95 34.76
N VAL A 124 -8.73 50.06 34.86
CA VAL A 124 -8.76 51.19 33.93
C VAL A 124 -9.16 50.87 32.48
N ALA A 125 -10.47 50.80 32.23
CA ALA A 125 -11.02 51.01 30.89
C ALA A 125 -10.64 52.44 30.42
N ARG A 126 -9.55 52.55 29.65
CA ARG A 126 -9.28 53.75 28.85
C ARG A 126 -10.41 53.90 27.83
N ALA A 127 -10.97 55.10 27.73
CA ALA A 127 -12.07 55.43 26.83
C ALA A 127 -11.78 54.92 25.40
N GLY A 128 -12.46 53.84 25.03
CA GLY A 128 -12.36 53.13 23.77
C GLY A 128 -13.35 51.97 23.84
N GLY A 129 -14.16 51.80 22.79
CA GLY A 129 -15.22 50.77 22.79
C GLY A 129 -14.64 49.38 23.06
N PHE A 130 -15.40 48.53 23.73
CA PHE A 130 -15.05 47.11 23.83
C PHE A 130 -14.98 46.54 22.40
N ALA A 131 -13.86 45.93 22.06
CA ALA A 131 -13.77 45.14 20.84
C ALA A 131 -14.67 43.91 21.01
N GLU A 132 -15.42 43.57 19.97
CA GLU A 132 -16.16 42.30 19.94
C GLU A 132 -15.12 41.18 19.83
N LEU A 133 -14.87 40.50 20.95
CA LEU A 133 -13.98 39.35 20.97
C LEU A 133 -14.73 38.13 20.42
N PRO A 134 -14.02 37.17 19.80
CA PRO A 134 -14.59 35.85 19.51
C PRO A 134 -15.25 35.31 20.78
N THR A 135 -16.43 34.71 20.63
CA THR A 135 -17.10 34.03 21.74
C THR A 135 -16.19 32.91 22.27
N THR A 136 -16.40 32.49 23.53
CA THR A 136 -15.67 31.37 24.13
C THR A 136 -15.58 30.22 23.13
N PRO A 137 -14.36 29.80 22.73
CA PRO A 137 -14.21 28.66 21.85
C PRO A 137 -14.61 27.44 22.68
N TRP A 138 -15.85 26.99 22.51
CA TRP A 138 -16.33 25.79 23.16
C TRP A 138 -15.45 24.65 22.69
N GLN A 139 -14.84 23.91 23.63
CA GLN A 139 -14.36 22.58 23.32
C GLN A 139 -15.59 21.76 22.96
N HIS A 140 -15.81 21.58 21.66
CA HIS A 140 -16.95 20.85 21.14
C HIS A 140 -16.74 19.35 21.35
N SER A 141 -16.91 18.92 22.59
CA SER A 141 -16.98 17.52 22.96
C SER A 141 -18.44 17.07 22.78
N ARG A 142 -18.68 16.04 21.98
CA ARG A 142 -20.02 15.46 21.80
C ARG A 142 -20.46 14.80 23.10
N HIS A 143 -21.14 15.55 23.98
CA HIS A 143 -21.86 15.01 25.14
C HIS A 143 -23.30 14.63 24.74
N TRP A 144 -23.44 13.90 23.64
CA TRP A 144 -24.70 13.27 23.28
C TRP A 144 -24.82 11.97 24.07
N LEU A 145 -26.00 11.69 24.60
CA LEU A 145 -26.34 10.33 25.01
C LEU A 145 -26.36 9.48 23.73
N HIS A 146 -25.23 8.88 23.38
CA HIS A 146 -25.23 7.71 22.50
C HIS A 146 -25.97 6.63 23.26
N VAL A 147 -27.24 6.43 22.93
CA VAL A 147 -27.91 5.18 23.24
C VAL A 147 -27.20 4.16 22.34
N PRO A 148 -26.37 3.24 22.87
CA PRO A 148 -25.80 2.19 22.03
C PRO A 148 -26.96 1.48 21.34
N ALA A 149 -26.74 1.03 20.10
CA ALA A 149 -27.68 0.39 19.19
C ALA A 149 -28.32 -0.89 19.77
N ARG A 150 -29.14 -0.75 20.82
CA ARG A 150 -30.09 -1.75 21.31
C ARG A 150 -31.48 -1.55 20.70
N ALA A 151 -31.66 -0.57 19.82
CA ALA A 151 -32.92 -0.38 19.10
C ALA A 151 -33.27 -1.62 18.26
N GLY A 152 -32.28 -2.33 17.70
CA GLY A 152 -32.47 -3.62 17.01
C GLY A 152 -32.84 -4.81 17.93
N GLN A 153 -32.92 -4.61 19.24
CA GLN A 153 -33.36 -5.62 20.23
C GLN A 153 -34.66 -5.24 20.95
N ALA A 154 -35.27 -4.10 20.62
CA ALA A 154 -36.63 -3.84 21.08
C ALA A 154 -37.57 -4.84 20.38
N PRO A 155 -38.45 -5.55 21.11
CA PRO A 155 -39.29 -6.62 20.53
C PRO A 155 -40.20 -6.14 19.39
N ASP A 156 -40.45 -4.84 19.29
CA ASP A 156 -41.32 -4.21 18.31
C ASP A 156 -40.57 -3.65 17.09
N VAL A 157 -39.23 -3.76 17.03
CA VAL A 157 -38.39 -3.22 15.95
C VAL A 157 -37.85 -4.39 15.11
N HIS A 158 -37.94 -4.28 13.78
CA HIS A 158 -37.41 -5.33 12.90
C HIS A 158 -35.87 -5.30 12.93
N PRO A 159 -35.18 -6.41 13.26
CA PRO A 159 -33.74 -6.38 13.52
C PRO A 159 -32.90 -5.89 12.34
N LEU A 160 -33.31 -6.16 11.09
CA LEU A 160 -32.60 -5.68 9.90
C LEU A 160 -32.99 -4.27 9.43
N LEU A 161 -34.22 -3.83 9.72
CA LEU A 161 -34.70 -2.52 9.23
C LEU A 161 -34.41 -1.41 10.24
N GLY A 162 -34.42 -1.71 11.53
CA GLY A 162 -34.22 -0.72 12.57
C GLY A 162 -35.40 0.25 12.67
N VAL A 163 -35.10 1.52 12.96
CA VAL A 163 -36.09 2.55 13.30
C VAL A 163 -36.86 2.99 12.06
N HIS A 164 -38.19 2.99 12.13
CA HIS A 164 -39.10 3.40 11.04
C HIS A 164 -39.53 4.86 11.18
N VAL A 165 -39.52 5.60 10.06
CA VAL A 165 -40.01 6.97 9.91
C VAL A 165 -40.90 7.07 8.67
N GLU A 166 -42.08 7.67 8.83
CA GLU A 166 -42.93 8.08 7.71
C GLU A 166 -42.56 9.49 7.24
N LEU A 167 -42.29 9.64 5.95
CA LEU A 167 -41.95 10.91 5.34
C LEU A 167 -43.23 11.69 5.01
N LEU A 168 -43.21 13.02 5.19
CA LEU A 168 -44.32 13.91 4.84
C LEU A 168 -44.70 13.85 3.36
N THR A 169 -43.79 13.36 2.51
CA THR A 169 -44.00 13.14 1.07
C THR A 169 -44.72 11.83 0.75
N GLY A 170 -45.10 11.03 1.76
CA GLY A 170 -45.80 9.76 1.61
C GLY A 170 -44.89 8.52 1.43
N GLY A 171 -43.57 8.68 1.55
CA GLY A 171 -42.62 7.57 1.56
C GLY A 171 -42.33 7.04 2.96
N HIS A 172 -41.73 5.85 3.06
CA HIS A 172 -41.30 5.24 4.30
C HIS A 172 -39.78 5.08 4.31
N LEU A 173 -39.15 5.30 5.46
CA LEU A 173 -37.71 5.18 5.65
C LEU A 173 -37.44 4.34 6.90
N TRP A 174 -36.52 3.38 6.79
CA TRP A 174 -36.00 2.64 7.93
C TRP A 174 -34.50 2.82 8.00
N GLN A 175 -33.96 2.98 9.21
CA GLN A 175 -32.52 3.14 9.42
C GLN A 175 -32.02 2.22 10.54
N ASN A 176 -30.90 1.57 10.27
CA ASN A 176 -30.26 0.61 11.18
C ASN A 176 -28.73 0.66 11.09
N ASP A 177 -28.06 0.28 12.16
CA ASP A 177 -26.62 -0.02 12.15
C ASP A 177 -26.46 -1.55 12.20
N LEU A 178 -25.92 -2.16 11.14
CA LEU A 178 -25.71 -3.61 11.10
C LEU A 178 -24.42 -3.96 11.83
N LEU A 179 -24.54 -4.74 12.91
CA LEU A 179 -23.39 -5.19 13.71
C LEU A 179 -23.26 -6.72 13.59
N THR A 180 -22.14 -7.18 13.02
CA THR A 180 -21.83 -8.62 12.87
C THR A 180 -21.76 -9.32 14.23
N GLU A 181 -21.31 -8.64 15.29
CA GLU A 181 -21.32 -9.18 16.67
C GLU A 181 -22.73 -9.48 17.18
N ALA A 182 -23.72 -8.65 16.81
CA ALA A 182 -25.10 -8.82 17.24
C ALA A 182 -25.85 -9.86 16.39
N MET A 183 -25.37 -10.13 15.17
CA MET A 183 -25.97 -11.05 14.22
C MET A 183 -24.87 -11.90 13.56
N PRO A 184 -24.24 -12.85 14.28
CA PRO A 184 -23.09 -13.61 13.77
C PRO A 184 -23.38 -14.35 12.46
N TRP A 185 -24.63 -14.77 12.25
CA TRP A 185 -25.09 -15.44 11.04
C TRP A 185 -25.05 -14.57 9.77
N LEU A 186 -25.00 -13.23 9.90
CA LEU A 186 -24.81 -12.33 8.75
C LEU A 186 -23.42 -12.48 8.13
N ALA A 187 -22.45 -13.05 8.86
CA ALA A 187 -21.04 -13.16 8.48
C ALA A 187 -20.48 -14.60 8.59
N GLU A 188 -21.35 -15.62 8.69
CA GLU A 188 -20.98 -17.01 9.04
C GLU A 188 -20.01 -17.69 8.06
N ARG A 189 -19.82 -17.14 6.85
CA ARG A 189 -18.70 -17.48 5.97
C ARG A 189 -18.16 -16.24 5.26
N PRO A 190 -16.93 -15.80 5.57
CA PRO A 190 -16.35 -14.70 4.85
C PRO A 190 -16.09 -15.08 3.39
N ALA A 191 -16.55 -14.26 2.45
CA ALA A 191 -16.11 -14.34 1.06
C ALA A 191 -14.72 -13.72 0.98
N HIS A 192 -13.70 -14.54 0.73
CA HIS A 192 -12.30 -14.10 0.64
C HIS A 192 -11.81 -13.37 1.90
N GLY A 193 -12.15 -13.87 3.08
CA GLY A 193 -11.76 -13.26 4.35
C GLY A 193 -12.64 -12.09 4.81
N GLN A 194 -13.64 -11.67 4.01
CA GLN A 194 -14.54 -10.57 4.34
C GLN A 194 -15.96 -11.02 4.69
N ALA A 195 -16.55 -10.45 5.74
CA ALA A 195 -17.96 -10.63 6.06
C ALA A 195 -18.83 -9.98 4.98
N VAL A 196 -19.56 -10.75 4.18
CA VAL A 196 -20.50 -10.23 3.18
C VAL A 196 -21.91 -10.60 3.60
N ALA A 197 -22.80 -9.60 3.68
CA ALA A 197 -24.19 -9.81 4.01
C ALA A 197 -24.85 -10.70 2.97
N SER A 198 -25.60 -11.69 3.45
CA SER A 198 -26.37 -12.57 2.58
C SER A 198 -27.44 -11.80 1.79
N VAL A 199 -27.63 -12.17 0.52
CA VAL A 199 -28.77 -11.71 -0.30
C VAL A 199 -30.11 -12.01 0.39
N ALA A 200 -30.18 -13.06 1.22
CA ALA A 200 -31.35 -13.36 2.02
C ALA A 200 -31.74 -12.23 2.99
N ALA A 201 -30.76 -11.47 3.51
CA ALA A 201 -31.03 -10.33 4.37
C ALA A 201 -31.68 -9.18 3.59
N LEU A 202 -31.21 -8.91 2.36
CA LEU A 202 -31.80 -7.91 1.46
C LEU A 202 -33.23 -8.28 1.06
N ILE A 203 -33.49 -9.56 0.80
CA ILE A 203 -34.82 -10.09 0.51
C ILE A 203 -35.77 -9.88 1.70
N GLU A 204 -35.33 -10.25 2.91
CA GLU A 204 -36.13 -10.05 4.12
C GLU A 204 -36.41 -8.56 4.39
N MET A 205 -35.43 -7.67 4.19
CA MET A 205 -35.64 -6.22 4.29
C MET A 205 -36.71 -5.74 3.32
N ALA A 206 -36.69 -6.18 2.06
CA ALA A 206 -37.69 -5.80 1.05
C ALA A 206 -39.10 -6.29 1.41
N VAL A 207 -39.24 -7.57 1.81
CA VAL A 207 -40.52 -8.16 2.23
C VAL A 207 -41.07 -7.47 3.49
N ALA A 208 -40.23 -7.27 4.49
CA ALA A 208 -40.62 -6.64 5.76
C ALA A 208 -41.00 -5.17 5.56
N ALA A 209 -40.25 -4.42 4.75
CA ALA A 209 -40.54 -3.02 4.45
C ALA A 209 -41.88 -2.88 3.71
N GLY A 210 -42.13 -3.72 2.71
CA GLY A 210 -43.41 -3.77 1.99
C GLY A 210 -44.59 -4.10 2.91
N SER A 211 -44.43 -5.09 3.80
CA SER A 211 -45.45 -5.47 4.78
C SER A 211 -45.78 -4.34 5.76
N GLN A 212 -44.75 -3.70 6.32
CA GLN A 212 -44.91 -2.62 7.31
C GLN A 212 -45.51 -1.35 6.69
N ALA A 213 -44.99 -0.86 5.55
CA ALA A 213 -45.50 0.36 4.92
C ALA A 213 -46.93 0.22 4.40
N LEU A 214 -47.28 -0.92 3.81
CA LEU A 214 -48.63 -1.13 3.25
C LEU A 214 -49.65 -1.58 4.31
N GLY A 215 -49.21 -1.85 5.54
CA GLY A 215 -50.07 -2.40 6.60
C GLY A 215 -50.70 -3.74 6.22
N LYS A 216 -49.99 -4.55 5.43
CA LYS A 216 -50.46 -5.84 4.92
C LYS A 216 -49.63 -6.99 5.50
N PRO A 217 -50.22 -8.18 5.70
CA PRO A 217 -49.46 -9.36 6.08
C PRO A 217 -48.45 -9.71 4.97
N ALA A 218 -47.29 -10.26 5.33
CA ALA A 218 -46.21 -10.55 4.37
C ALA A 218 -46.65 -11.54 3.29
N GLU A 219 -47.64 -12.37 3.59
CA GLU A 219 -48.27 -13.32 2.68
C GLU A 219 -48.97 -12.65 1.48
N SER A 220 -49.31 -11.37 1.63
CA SER A 220 -49.90 -10.53 0.59
C SER A 220 -48.89 -9.63 -0.13
N ILE A 221 -47.60 -9.77 0.18
CA ILE A 221 -46.52 -8.99 -0.44
C ILE A 221 -45.83 -9.84 -1.50
N ALA A 222 -45.65 -9.27 -2.69
CA ALA A 222 -44.79 -9.80 -3.73
C ALA A 222 -43.64 -8.80 -3.95
N VAL A 223 -42.40 -9.29 -3.85
CA VAL A 223 -41.21 -8.56 -4.29
C VAL A 223 -40.90 -9.02 -5.70
N THR A 224 -40.84 -8.11 -6.66
CA THR A 224 -40.59 -8.43 -8.07
C THR A 224 -39.43 -7.62 -8.61
N GLY A 225 -38.64 -8.23 -9.49
CA GLY A 225 -37.50 -7.57 -10.13
C GLY A 225 -36.44 -7.10 -9.14
N LEU A 226 -36.17 -7.89 -8.08
CA LEU A 226 -35.12 -7.57 -7.13
C LEU A 226 -33.77 -7.64 -7.84
N GLN A 227 -33.07 -6.52 -7.92
CA GLN A 227 -31.71 -6.41 -8.45
C GLN A 227 -30.75 -6.18 -7.29
N ILE A 228 -29.68 -6.98 -7.24
CA ILE A 228 -28.55 -6.79 -6.33
C ILE A 228 -27.46 -6.11 -7.15
N GLU A 229 -27.26 -4.82 -6.91
CA GLU A 229 -26.33 -4.01 -7.69
C GLU A 229 -24.87 -4.31 -7.30
N GLN A 230 -24.63 -4.70 -6.04
CA GLN A 230 -23.30 -5.11 -5.55
C GLN A 230 -23.39 -5.89 -4.23
N PRO A 231 -22.36 -6.69 -3.86
CA PRO A 231 -22.29 -7.35 -2.56
C PRO A 231 -22.18 -6.35 -1.41
N LEU A 232 -22.99 -6.52 -0.35
CA LEU A 232 -22.92 -5.70 0.85
C LEU A 232 -21.86 -6.26 1.81
N VAL A 233 -20.64 -5.73 1.77
CA VAL A 233 -19.57 -6.06 2.74
C VAL A 233 -19.94 -5.43 4.09
N LEU A 234 -19.91 -6.21 5.16
CA LEU A 234 -20.23 -5.77 6.52
C LEU A 234 -18.94 -5.37 7.25
N ASP A 235 -18.88 -4.12 7.68
CA ASP A 235 -17.83 -3.56 8.52
C ASP A 235 -18.37 -3.15 9.90
N SER A 236 -17.48 -2.73 10.80
CA SER A 236 -17.88 -2.10 12.05
C SER A 236 -18.46 -0.72 11.76
N GLY A 237 -19.77 -0.55 11.99
CA GLY A 237 -20.45 0.74 11.82
C GLY A 237 -21.19 0.93 10.49
N MET A 238 -21.40 -0.14 9.72
CA MET A 238 -22.21 -0.12 8.50
C MET A 238 -23.64 0.39 8.80
N GLN A 239 -23.97 1.56 8.26
CA GLN A 239 -25.32 2.12 8.29
C GLN A 239 -26.11 1.64 7.11
N VAL A 240 -27.29 1.08 7.36
CA VAL A 240 -28.23 0.64 6.32
C VAL A 240 -29.51 1.44 6.42
N THR A 241 -29.95 1.95 5.28
CA THR A 241 -31.21 2.65 5.10
C THR A 241 -32.05 1.95 4.04
N THR A 242 -33.24 1.50 4.43
CA THR A 242 -34.24 0.98 3.50
C THR A 242 -35.26 2.09 3.24
N GLN A 243 -35.52 2.42 2.00
CA GLN A 243 -36.54 3.39 1.62
C GLN A 243 -37.60 2.71 0.78
N LEU A 244 -38.88 2.98 1.06
CA LEU A 244 -40.00 2.62 0.20
C LEU A 244 -40.70 3.89 -0.28
N SER A 245 -40.89 4.00 -1.59
CA SER A 245 -41.51 5.16 -2.24
C SER A 245 -42.51 4.71 -3.30
N GLY A 246 -43.56 5.48 -3.54
CA GLY A 246 -44.58 5.19 -4.54
C GLY A 246 -46.00 5.44 -4.04
N ALA A 247 -46.96 5.45 -4.97
CA ALA A 247 -48.38 5.61 -4.70
C ALA A 247 -49.17 4.57 -5.54
N ASP A 248 -50.31 4.12 -5.01
CA ASP A 248 -51.30 3.27 -5.70
C ASP A 248 -50.73 1.99 -6.39
N GLY A 249 -50.46 0.97 -5.60
CA GLY A 249 -50.36 -0.43 -6.06
C GLY A 249 -49.03 -0.87 -6.67
N GLN A 250 -48.11 0.04 -6.95
CA GLN A 250 -46.70 -0.25 -7.30
C GLN A 250 -45.79 0.63 -6.45
N SER A 251 -45.19 0.05 -5.42
CA SER A 251 -44.22 0.73 -4.56
C SER A 251 -42.82 0.23 -4.88
N ARG A 252 -41.82 1.09 -4.83
CA ARG A 252 -40.42 0.73 -5.06
C ARG A 252 -39.66 0.76 -3.74
N VAL A 253 -38.91 -0.30 -3.46
CA VAL A 253 -38.00 -0.37 -2.31
C VAL A 253 -36.55 -0.24 -2.78
N GLU A 254 -35.78 0.59 -2.09
CA GLU A 254 -34.35 0.80 -2.32
C GLU A 254 -33.58 0.62 -1.01
N ILE A 255 -32.54 -0.20 -1.04
CA ILE A 255 -31.69 -0.48 0.12
C ILE A 255 -30.34 0.20 -0.13
N HIS A 256 -30.01 1.18 0.70
CA HIS A 256 -28.76 1.91 0.67
C HIS A 256 -27.94 1.54 1.90
N ALA A 257 -26.62 1.50 1.76
CA ALA A 257 -25.72 1.37 2.89
C ALA A 257 -24.51 2.29 2.74
N ARG A 258 -23.86 2.58 3.86
CA ARG A 258 -22.58 3.29 3.90
C ARG A 258 -21.76 2.88 5.13
N PRO A 259 -20.43 2.80 4.98
CA PRO A 259 -19.51 2.89 6.11
C PRO A 259 -19.65 4.25 6.82
N ALA A 260 -19.20 4.31 8.08
CA ALA A 260 -19.23 5.54 8.85
C ALA A 260 -18.39 6.65 8.18
N GLY A 261 -19.04 7.76 7.80
CA GLY A 261 -18.37 8.92 7.19
C GLY A 261 -18.34 8.92 5.65
N GLU A 262 -18.89 7.89 5.00
CA GLU A 262 -18.92 7.78 3.55
C GLU A 262 -20.23 8.22 2.90
N ALA A 263 -20.22 8.30 1.56
CA ALA A 263 -21.41 8.54 0.75
C ALA A 263 -22.35 7.30 0.77
N TRP A 264 -23.64 7.53 0.59
CA TRP A 264 -24.62 6.45 0.46
C TRP A 264 -24.50 5.75 -0.88
N THR A 265 -24.45 4.42 -0.85
CA THR A 265 -24.44 3.60 -2.06
C THR A 265 -25.67 2.70 -2.05
N ARG A 266 -26.32 2.54 -3.21
CA ARG A 266 -27.45 1.62 -3.36
C ARG A 266 -26.95 0.20 -3.60
N TYR A 267 -27.49 -0.76 -2.85
CA TYR A 267 -27.11 -2.18 -2.91
C TYR A 267 -28.18 -3.04 -3.55
N ALA A 268 -29.44 -2.70 -3.32
CA ALA A 268 -30.55 -3.42 -3.92
C ALA A 268 -31.74 -2.52 -4.20
N VAL A 269 -32.51 -2.93 -5.21
CA VAL A 269 -33.74 -2.27 -5.61
C VAL A 269 -34.76 -3.30 -6.08
N ALA A 270 -36.02 -3.12 -5.71
CA ALA A 270 -37.10 -3.99 -6.16
C ALA A 270 -38.44 -3.25 -6.21
N ASP A 271 -39.39 -3.82 -6.96
CA ASP A 271 -40.79 -3.41 -6.91
C ASP A 271 -41.55 -4.26 -5.89
N ILE A 272 -42.49 -3.64 -5.21
CA ILE A 272 -43.37 -4.19 -4.19
C ILE A 272 -44.81 -4.06 -4.68
N ALA A 273 -45.49 -5.19 -4.76
CA ALA A 273 -46.91 -5.27 -5.13
C ALA A 273 -47.72 -6.03 -4.09
N VAL A 274 -49.01 -5.69 -3.99
CA VAL A 274 -49.97 -6.48 -3.21
C VAL A 274 -50.48 -7.61 -4.10
N ALA A 275 -50.21 -8.85 -3.69
CA ALA A 275 -50.62 -10.05 -4.40
C ALA A 275 -51.54 -10.92 -3.52
N PRO A 276 -52.49 -11.68 -4.09
CA PRO A 276 -53.31 -12.59 -3.33
C PRO A 276 -52.45 -13.70 -2.70
N ALA A 277 -52.74 -14.05 -1.44
CA ALA A 277 -52.05 -15.09 -0.68
C ALA A 277 -52.44 -16.52 -1.12
N GLU A 278 -52.55 -16.76 -2.42
CA GLU A 278 -52.84 -18.08 -2.98
C GLU A 278 -51.58 -18.95 -2.91
N ARG A 279 -51.70 -20.10 -2.25
CA ARG A 279 -50.66 -21.12 -2.17
C ARG A 279 -50.77 -22.03 -3.39
N SER A 280 -49.69 -22.19 -4.13
CA SER A 280 -49.56 -23.33 -5.04
C SER A 280 -49.25 -24.57 -4.21
N ALA A 281 -49.91 -25.70 -4.52
CA ALA A 281 -49.38 -26.99 -4.12
C ALA A 281 -48.18 -27.24 -5.05
N SER A 282 -46.98 -27.43 -4.49
CA SER A 282 -45.87 -27.90 -5.29
C SER A 282 -46.23 -29.30 -5.79
N GLU A 283 -46.14 -29.54 -7.10
CA GLU A 283 -46.30 -30.89 -7.65
C GLU A 283 -45.31 -31.81 -6.92
N SER A 284 -45.83 -32.89 -6.33
CA SER A 284 -45.02 -33.91 -5.69
C SER A 284 -44.23 -34.64 -6.77
N ASP A 285 -43.03 -34.15 -7.05
CA ASP A 285 -42.11 -34.83 -7.95
C ASP A 285 -41.48 -35.99 -7.16
N GLU A 286 -42.14 -37.14 -7.19
CA GLU A 286 -41.67 -38.39 -6.58
C GLU A 286 -40.36 -38.82 -7.27
N GLY A 287 -39.23 -38.23 -6.85
CA GLY A 287 -37.91 -38.57 -7.39
C GLY A 287 -36.80 -37.56 -7.15
N THR A 288 -37.07 -36.30 -6.78
CA THR A 288 -36.04 -35.28 -6.57
C THR A 288 -35.74 -35.05 -5.08
N GLY A 289 -34.45 -34.96 -4.73
CA GLY A 289 -33.99 -34.96 -3.33
C GLY A 289 -34.28 -33.65 -2.61
N HIS A 290 -35.21 -33.67 -1.64
CA HIS A 290 -35.43 -32.55 -0.73
C HIS A 290 -34.37 -32.53 0.38
N SER A 291 -33.80 -31.37 0.67
CA SER A 291 -32.97 -31.17 1.87
C SER A 291 -33.83 -30.60 3.01
N VAL A 292 -33.43 -30.84 4.25
CA VAL A 292 -34.06 -30.24 5.43
C VAL A 292 -33.14 -29.15 5.96
N LEU A 293 -33.60 -27.89 5.92
CA LEU A 293 -32.88 -26.74 6.46
C LEU A 293 -33.37 -26.47 7.88
N THR A 294 -32.45 -26.34 8.82
CA THR A 294 -32.76 -26.10 10.24
C THR A 294 -31.97 -24.92 10.77
N LEU A 295 -32.64 -23.99 11.45
CA LEU A 295 -31.97 -22.89 12.16
C LEU A 295 -31.19 -23.45 13.35
N PRO A 296 -29.90 -23.11 13.51
CA PRO A 296 -29.15 -23.46 14.70
C PRO A 296 -29.81 -22.90 15.98
N ASP A 297 -29.68 -23.62 17.09
CA ASP A 297 -30.22 -23.19 18.40
C ASP A 297 -29.52 -21.96 18.97
N THR A 298 -28.32 -21.66 18.46
CA THR A 298 -27.56 -20.43 18.75
C THR A 298 -28.13 -19.19 18.07
N VAL A 299 -28.97 -19.35 17.03
CA VAL A 299 -29.56 -18.22 16.29
C VAL A 299 -30.88 -17.82 16.95
N ALA A 300 -30.89 -16.63 17.54
CA ALA A 300 -32.08 -16.04 18.15
C ALA A 300 -33.15 -15.71 17.09
N THR A 301 -34.38 -16.18 17.30
CA THR A 301 -35.52 -15.86 16.44
C THR A 301 -36.20 -14.57 16.89
N HIS A 302 -36.63 -13.73 15.93
CA HIS A 302 -37.40 -12.53 16.19
C HIS A 302 -38.78 -12.62 15.50
N PRO A 303 -39.89 -12.24 16.16
CA PRO A 303 -41.24 -12.34 15.57
C PRO A 303 -41.45 -11.42 14.35
N ALA A 304 -40.58 -10.42 14.18
CA ALA A 304 -40.62 -9.55 13.01
C ALA A 304 -40.10 -10.22 11.73
N TYR A 305 -39.26 -11.27 11.85
CA TYR A 305 -38.79 -11.99 10.67
C TYR A 305 -39.94 -12.75 10.01
N ARG A 306 -40.09 -12.58 8.69
CA ARG A 306 -41.07 -13.30 7.86
C ARG A 306 -40.46 -14.58 7.34
N LEU A 307 -39.22 -14.48 6.87
CA LEU A 307 -38.36 -15.60 6.56
C LEU A 307 -37.01 -15.34 7.22
N HIS A 308 -36.59 -16.22 8.13
CA HIS A 308 -35.31 -16.00 8.80
C HIS A 308 -34.19 -16.01 7.75
N PRO A 309 -33.37 -14.94 7.62
CA PRO A 309 -32.40 -14.85 6.55
C PRO A 309 -31.41 -16.02 6.51
N ALA A 310 -30.96 -16.52 7.66
CA ALA A 310 -30.10 -17.72 7.72
C ALA A 310 -30.72 -19.00 7.11
N LEU A 311 -32.05 -19.19 7.16
CA LEU A 311 -32.71 -20.32 6.47
C LEU A 311 -32.71 -20.10 4.97
N LEU A 312 -33.11 -18.90 4.54
CA LEU A 312 -33.16 -18.58 3.12
C LEU A 312 -31.77 -18.63 2.50
N ASP A 313 -30.76 -18.13 3.21
CA ASP A 313 -29.37 -18.19 2.81
C ASP A 313 -28.89 -19.65 2.64
N ALA A 314 -29.26 -20.56 3.53
CA ALA A 314 -28.97 -21.98 3.37
C ALA A 314 -29.61 -22.57 2.09
N GLY A 315 -30.83 -22.14 1.74
CA GLY A 315 -31.48 -22.53 0.49
C GLY A 315 -30.79 -21.96 -0.76
N LEU A 316 -30.41 -20.68 -0.73
CA LEU A 316 -29.62 -20.04 -1.80
C LEU A 316 -28.25 -20.71 -1.95
N ARG A 317 -27.61 -21.11 -0.85
CA ARG A 317 -26.35 -21.87 -0.87
C ARG A 317 -26.51 -23.23 -1.54
N GLN A 318 -27.59 -23.95 -1.24
CA GLN A 318 -27.87 -25.22 -1.93
C GLN A 318 -28.05 -25.02 -3.43
N LEU A 319 -28.72 -23.94 -3.83
CA LEU A 319 -28.86 -23.56 -5.25
C LEU A 319 -27.51 -23.30 -5.91
N THR A 320 -26.61 -22.54 -5.26
CA THR A 320 -25.25 -22.28 -5.78
C THR A 320 -24.38 -23.53 -5.83
N ALA A 321 -24.50 -24.42 -4.84
CA ALA A 321 -23.74 -25.67 -4.78
C ALA A 321 -24.12 -26.64 -5.91
N ALA A 322 -25.37 -26.58 -6.39
CA ALA A 322 -25.82 -27.36 -7.54
C ALA A 322 -25.15 -26.92 -8.87
N ILE A 323 -24.61 -25.70 -8.95
CA ILE A 323 -23.82 -25.22 -10.10
C ILE A 323 -22.35 -25.59 -9.95
N ALA A 324 -21.81 -25.43 -8.74
CA ALA A 324 -20.37 -25.54 -8.46
C ALA A 324 -19.78 -26.95 -8.65
N ALA A 325 -20.61 -28.00 -8.78
CA ALA A 325 -20.14 -29.37 -9.01
C ALA A 325 -19.44 -29.54 -10.38
N ASP A 326 -19.70 -28.67 -11.36
CA ASP A 326 -19.13 -28.75 -12.71
C ASP A 326 -18.02 -27.70 -12.99
N ASP A 327 -17.78 -26.73 -12.10
CA ASP A 327 -16.92 -25.57 -12.42
C ASP A 327 -16.18 -25.01 -11.18
N ALA A 328 -15.09 -25.68 -10.78
CA ALA A 328 -14.33 -25.41 -9.56
C ALA A 328 -13.36 -24.20 -9.65
N GLU A 329 -13.25 -23.52 -10.79
CA GLU A 329 -12.28 -22.43 -11.02
C GLU A 329 -12.78 -21.03 -10.61
N HIS A 330 -14.09 -20.80 -10.53
CA HIS A 330 -14.66 -19.50 -10.17
C HIS A 330 -14.97 -19.48 -8.67
N GLY A 331 -14.62 -18.42 -7.95
CA GLY A 331 -14.69 -18.27 -6.48
C GLY A 331 -16.09 -18.31 -5.83
N GLY A 332 -17.03 -19.06 -6.41
CA GLY A 332 -18.44 -19.16 -6.06
C GLY A 332 -19.34 -18.43 -7.06
N TYR A 333 -20.60 -18.88 -7.18
CA TYR A 333 -21.67 -18.12 -7.82
C TYR A 333 -22.43 -17.35 -6.73
N VAL A 334 -22.84 -16.12 -7.04
CA VAL A 334 -23.65 -15.27 -6.16
C VAL A 334 -24.96 -14.85 -6.84
N PRO A 335 -26.07 -14.73 -6.09
CA PRO A 335 -27.31 -14.17 -6.63
C PRO A 335 -27.16 -12.68 -6.95
N THR A 336 -27.48 -12.31 -8.18
CA THR A 336 -27.41 -10.93 -8.69
C THR A 336 -28.78 -10.35 -9.00
N ALA A 337 -29.78 -11.20 -9.26
CA ALA A 337 -31.17 -10.80 -9.39
C ALA A 337 -32.13 -11.90 -8.92
N VAL A 338 -33.34 -11.51 -8.52
CA VAL A 338 -34.46 -12.43 -8.25
C VAL A 338 -35.71 -11.88 -8.91
N ALA A 339 -36.26 -12.62 -9.88
CA ALA A 339 -37.43 -12.18 -10.63
C ALA A 339 -38.67 -12.00 -9.75
N ALA A 340 -38.93 -12.93 -8.83
CA ALA A 340 -39.97 -12.78 -7.83
C ALA A 340 -39.67 -13.51 -6.50
N VAL A 341 -40.06 -12.90 -5.40
CA VAL A 341 -40.09 -13.49 -4.06
C VAL A 341 -41.52 -13.47 -3.53
N ARG A 342 -41.99 -14.64 -3.08
CA ARG A 342 -43.29 -14.81 -2.42
C ARG A 342 -43.10 -15.53 -1.09
N VAL A 343 -43.73 -14.99 -0.05
CA VAL A 343 -43.91 -15.67 1.24
C VAL A 343 -45.40 -16.01 1.34
N PHE A 344 -45.74 -17.21 1.81
CA PHE A 344 -47.13 -17.70 1.91
C PHE A 344 -47.52 -18.13 3.32
N ALA A 345 -46.52 -18.33 4.18
CA ALA A 345 -46.67 -18.65 5.59
C ALA A 345 -45.39 -18.25 6.35
N PRO A 346 -45.47 -18.05 7.68
CA PRO A 346 -44.27 -17.92 8.51
C PRO A 346 -43.43 -19.20 8.45
N ALA A 347 -42.12 -19.06 8.23
CA ALA A 347 -41.21 -20.20 8.34
C ALA A 347 -40.96 -20.55 9.80
N GLY A 348 -41.10 -21.84 10.14
CA GLY A 348 -40.67 -22.36 11.44
C GLY A 348 -39.14 -22.41 11.57
N ARG A 349 -38.64 -23.07 12.62
CA ARG A 349 -37.21 -23.32 12.77
C ARG A 349 -36.66 -24.34 11.77
N GLN A 350 -37.54 -25.08 11.11
CA GLN A 350 -37.20 -26.12 10.14
C GLN A 350 -38.13 -26.00 8.93
N VAL A 351 -37.56 -26.13 7.73
CA VAL A 351 -38.26 -26.15 6.44
C VAL A 351 -37.58 -27.17 5.51
N ARG A 352 -38.34 -27.74 4.58
CA ARG A 352 -37.78 -28.50 3.46
C ARG A 352 -37.43 -27.54 2.33
N CYS A 353 -36.29 -27.74 1.69
CA CYS A 353 -35.82 -26.92 0.59
C CYS A 353 -35.67 -27.76 -0.67
N HIS A 354 -36.24 -27.22 -1.75
CA HIS A 354 -36.12 -27.72 -3.10
C HIS A 354 -35.49 -26.63 -3.97
N THR A 355 -34.51 -27.01 -4.78
CA THR A 355 -33.77 -26.08 -5.64
C THR A 355 -33.68 -26.64 -7.03
N GLU A 356 -34.02 -25.82 -8.02
CA GLU A 356 -33.90 -26.14 -9.44
C GLU A 356 -32.95 -25.14 -10.07
N VAL A 357 -31.98 -25.61 -10.86
CA VAL A 357 -31.08 -24.77 -11.63
C VAL A 357 -31.24 -25.10 -13.09
N SER A 358 -31.37 -24.07 -13.90
CA SER A 358 -31.19 -24.14 -15.34
C SER A 358 -29.97 -23.30 -15.70
N SER A 359 -29.03 -23.86 -16.46
CA SER A 359 -27.93 -23.12 -17.06
C SER A 359 -28.28 -22.82 -18.51
N PRO A 360 -28.93 -21.68 -18.81
CA PRO A 360 -28.92 -21.18 -20.18
C PRO A 360 -27.45 -20.86 -20.53
N GLU A 361 -27.07 -21.08 -21.80
CA GLU A 361 -25.73 -20.74 -22.31
C GLU A 361 -25.30 -19.32 -21.90
N ASP A 362 -23.98 -19.09 -21.77
CA ASP A 362 -23.30 -17.86 -21.32
C ASP A 362 -23.24 -17.57 -19.80
N LYS A 363 -22.45 -18.34 -19.03
CA LYS A 363 -21.93 -18.03 -17.66
C LYS A 363 -22.93 -17.44 -16.63
N VAL A 364 -24.23 -17.51 -16.89
CA VAL A 364 -25.31 -16.99 -16.04
C VAL A 364 -26.28 -18.13 -15.83
N ALA A 365 -26.41 -18.59 -14.59
CA ALA A 365 -27.37 -19.63 -14.25
C ALA A 365 -28.65 -18.99 -13.72
N VAL A 366 -29.80 -19.58 -14.02
CA VAL A 366 -31.10 -19.14 -13.50
C VAL A 366 -31.71 -20.27 -12.69
N GLY A 367 -32.02 -19.98 -11.44
CA GLY A 367 -32.53 -20.95 -10.49
C GLY A 367 -33.87 -20.61 -9.85
N ARG A 368 -34.39 -21.57 -9.11
CA ARG A 368 -35.61 -21.47 -8.30
C ARG A 368 -35.36 -22.11 -6.94
N VAL A 369 -35.85 -21.49 -5.88
CA VAL A 369 -35.82 -22.02 -4.51
C VAL A 369 -37.24 -22.08 -3.98
N VAL A 370 -37.68 -23.27 -3.56
CA VAL A 370 -38.99 -23.48 -2.94
C VAL A 370 -38.77 -24.03 -1.54
N LEU A 371 -39.30 -23.31 -0.54
CA LEU A 371 -39.30 -23.73 0.86
C LEU A 371 -40.69 -24.26 1.21
N THR A 372 -40.77 -25.48 1.72
CA THR A 372 -42.03 -26.12 2.13
C THR A 372 -42.02 -26.51 3.60
N ASP A 373 -43.21 -26.63 4.18
CA ASP A 373 -43.39 -27.19 5.52
C ASP A 373 -43.32 -28.74 5.49
N ASP A 374 -43.50 -29.38 6.66
CA ASP A 374 -43.47 -30.83 6.78
C ASP A 374 -44.57 -31.55 5.99
N THR A 375 -45.63 -30.84 5.61
CA THR A 375 -46.74 -31.36 4.79
C THR A 375 -46.48 -31.22 3.30
N GLY A 376 -45.39 -30.54 2.90
CA GLY A 376 -45.08 -30.23 1.50
C GLY A 376 -45.81 -28.99 0.99
N THR A 377 -46.43 -28.19 1.86
CA THR A 377 -47.08 -26.94 1.45
C THR A 377 -46.04 -25.83 1.34
N ALA A 378 -46.08 -25.03 0.27
CA ALA A 378 -45.14 -23.92 0.06
C ALA A 378 -45.27 -22.85 1.17
N VAL A 379 -44.14 -22.55 1.81
CA VAL A 379 -43.94 -21.50 2.82
C VAL A 379 -43.37 -20.24 2.15
N ALA A 380 -42.40 -20.41 1.26
CA ALA A 380 -41.83 -19.32 0.47
C ALA A 380 -41.29 -19.85 -0.87
N GLU A 381 -41.24 -18.98 -1.86
CA GLU A 381 -40.77 -19.29 -3.21
C GLU A 381 -39.97 -18.12 -3.78
N LEU A 382 -38.82 -18.42 -4.37
CA LEU A 382 -38.00 -17.51 -5.16
C LEU A 382 -37.91 -18.07 -6.58
N THR A 383 -38.33 -17.29 -7.56
CA THR A 383 -38.25 -17.66 -8.99
C THR A 383 -37.30 -16.73 -9.73
N GLY A 384 -36.65 -17.28 -10.77
CA GLY A 384 -35.74 -16.51 -11.61
C GLY A 384 -34.57 -15.93 -10.83
N VAL A 385 -33.96 -16.73 -9.95
CA VAL A 385 -32.75 -16.36 -9.21
C VAL A 385 -31.58 -16.40 -10.18
N GLU A 386 -31.12 -15.23 -10.62
CA GLU A 386 -29.99 -15.10 -11.52
C GLU A 386 -28.67 -15.18 -10.74
N LEU A 387 -27.82 -16.12 -11.12
CA LEU A 387 -26.56 -16.46 -10.47
C LEU A 387 -25.42 -16.17 -11.43
N ARG A 388 -24.44 -15.40 -10.96
CA ARG A 388 -23.23 -15.05 -11.71
C ARG A 388 -21.98 -15.42 -10.93
N PRO A 389 -20.85 -15.73 -11.59
CA PRO A 389 -19.56 -15.89 -10.93
C PRO A 389 -19.24 -14.63 -10.12
N LEU A 390 -18.88 -14.79 -8.86
CA LEU A 390 -18.38 -13.69 -8.04
C LEU A 390 -17.03 -13.25 -8.61
N ASP A 391 -16.92 -11.99 -9.02
CA ASP A 391 -15.61 -11.39 -9.32
C ASP A 391 -14.99 -10.92 -7.99
N PRO A 392 -13.90 -11.57 -7.51
CA PRO A 392 -13.18 -11.16 -6.31
C PRO A 392 -12.76 -9.69 -6.34
N ARG A 393 -12.51 -9.14 -7.54
CA ARG A 393 -12.06 -7.76 -7.73
C ARG A 393 -13.15 -6.75 -7.46
N ALA A 394 -14.42 -7.15 -7.52
CA ALA A 394 -15.56 -6.30 -7.23
C ALA A 394 -15.80 -6.09 -5.72
N LEU A 395 -15.16 -6.89 -4.86
CA LEU A 395 -15.22 -6.69 -3.41
C LEU A 395 -14.30 -5.54 -3.00
N ARG A 396 -14.79 -4.61 -2.18
CA ARG A 396 -13.97 -3.49 -1.65
C ARG A 396 -13.08 -3.99 -0.51
N VAL A 397 -11.81 -3.62 -0.54
CA VAL A 397 -10.86 -4.02 0.52
C VAL A 397 -10.68 -2.85 1.51
N PRO A 398 -10.79 -3.09 2.84
CA PRO A 398 -10.50 -2.08 3.86
C PRO A 398 -9.14 -1.40 3.67
N LEU A 399 -9.04 -0.13 4.08
CA LEU A 399 -7.84 0.67 3.84
C LEU A 399 -6.60 0.08 4.51
N ASP A 400 -6.66 -0.27 5.79
CA ASP A 400 -5.61 -0.95 6.56
C ASP A 400 -5.08 -2.21 5.87
N GLN A 401 -5.95 -2.92 5.14
CA GLN A 401 -5.56 -4.11 4.41
C GLN A 401 -4.83 -3.83 3.08
N LYS A 402 -4.85 -2.59 2.60
CA LYS A 402 -4.21 -2.15 1.36
C LYS A 402 -2.85 -1.47 1.60
N LEU A 403 -2.54 -1.09 2.84
CA LEU A 403 -1.35 -0.32 3.16
C LEU A 403 -0.19 -1.20 3.63
N PHE A 404 1.00 -0.93 3.10
CA PHE A 404 2.23 -1.67 3.42
C PHE A 404 3.36 -0.70 3.73
N ALA A 405 4.21 -1.05 4.69
CA ALA A 405 5.42 -0.32 5.02
C ALA A 405 6.63 -1.25 4.91
N THR A 406 7.80 -0.65 4.86
CA THR A 406 9.06 -1.38 5.00
C THR A 406 9.74 -1.00 6.30
N GLU A 407 10.14 -1.99 7.08
CA GLU A 407 10.76 -1.78 8.38
C GLU A 407 12.13 -2.46 8.46
N TRP A 408 13.04 -1.84 9.21
CA TRP A 408 14.32 -2.43 9.57
C TRP A 408 14.17 -3.23 10.85
N THR A 409 14.23 -4.56 10.76
CA THR A 409 14.10 -5.42 11.93
C THR A 409 15.48 -5.95 12.35
N PRO A 410 15.84 -5.91 13.65
CA PRO A 410 17.06 -6.54 14.13
C PRO A 410 17.06 -8.03 13.78
N ALA A 411 18.15 -8.48 13.16
CA ALA A 411 18.36 -9.89 12.82
C ALA A 411 19.50 -10.47 13.66
N GLU A 412 19.42 -11.77 13.98
CA GLU A 412 20.54 -12.44 14.65
C GLU A 412 21.80 -12.36 13.79
N SER A 413 22.91 -11.94 14.41
CA SER A 413 24.21 -11.97 13.75
C SER A 413 24.60 -13.42 13.51
N VAL A 414 24.96 -13.76 12.28
CA VAL A 414 25.57 -15.06 11.97
C VAL A 414 26.91 -15.10 12.70
N THR A 415 27.02 -15.94 13.74
CA THR A 415 28.29 -16.09 14.45
C THR A 415 29.33 -16.65 13.49
N ALA A 416 30.38 -15.88 13.22
CA ALA A 416 31.54 -16.38 12.49
C ALA A 416 32.08 -17.60 13.24
N SER A 417 31.91 -18.80 12.65
CA SER A 417 32.67 -19.96 13.11
C SER A 417 34.16 -19.73 12.84
N GLU A 418 35.07 -20.50 13.44
CA GLU A 418 36.51 -20.40 13.15
C GLU A 418 36.83 -20.58 11.65
N ASP A 419 35.92 -21.17 10.87
CA ASP A 419 35.83 -21.05 9.41
C ASP A 419 34.79 -19.98 9.03
N THR A 420 35.18 -19.02 8.17
CA THR A 420 34.39 -17.84 7.74
C THR A 420 33.03 -18.13 7.08
N GLY A 421 32.56 -19.38 7.01
CA GLY A 421 31.30 -19.79 6.38
C GLY A 421 31.26 -19.64 4.85
N ALA A 422 32.17 -18.86 4.28
CA ALA A 422 32.33 -18.63 2.84
C ALA A 422 32.72 -19.91 2.09
N ALA A 423 31.99 -20.19 1.01
CA ALA A 423 32.22 -21.35 0.13
C ALA A 423 33.66 -21.40 -0.41
N ALA A 424 34.19 -22.62 -0.55
CA ALA A 424 35.45 -22.86 -1.25
C ALA A 424 35.31 -22.55 -2.74
N GLY A 425 36.35 -22.00 -3.37
CA GLY A 425 36.34 -21.63 -4.79
C GLY A 425 36.97 -20.29 -5.10
N SER A 426 36.71 -19.78 -6.31
CA SER A 426 37.16 -18.47 -6.77
C SER A 426 36.17 -17.38 -6.34
N TRP A 427 36.70 -16.34 -5.71
CA TRP A 427 35.97 -15.16 -5.24
C TRP A 427 36.42 -13.94 -6.03
N LEU A 428 35.47 -13.25 -6.65
CA LEU A 428 35.74 -12.04 -7.43
C LEU A 428 35.36 -10.80 -6.63
N LEU A 429 36.32 -9.92 -6.37
CA LEU A 429 36.12 -8.64 -5.71
C LEU A 429 36.21 -7.52 -6.74
N LEU A 430 35.10 -6.85 -7.00
CA LEU A 430 35.00 -5.70 -7.90
C LEU A 430 34.91 -4.42 -7.07
N SER A 431 35.54 -3.33 -7.50
CA SER A 431 35.49 -2.05 -6.78
C SER A 431 35.20 -0.89 -7.71
N GLU A 432 34.21 -0.07 -7.34
CA GLU A 432 34.00 1.26 -7.94
C GLU A 432 35.26 2.10 -7.71
N THR A 433 35.62 2.91 -8.70
CA THR A 433 36.85 3.72 -8.62
C THR A 433 36.64 4.86 -7.62
N GLY A 434 37.31 4.81 -6.46
CA GLY A 434 37.15 5.78 -5.37
C GLY A 434 38.19 5.59 -4.28
N THR A 435 38.43 6.61 -3.45
CA THR A 435 39.49 6.58 -2.42
C THR A 435 39.17 5.68 -1.23
N ASP A 436 37.89 5.40 -0.99
CA ASP A 436 37.43 4.67 0.20
C ASP A 436 37.20 3.16 -0.05
N THR A 437 37.07 2.72 -1.31
CA THR A 437 36.86 1.32 -1.66
C THR A 437 38.16 0.51 -1.62
N GLU A 438 39.28 1.08 -2.09
CA GLU A 438 40.56 0.36 -2.22
C GLU A 438 41.05 -0.24 -0.88
N GLY A 439 40.99 0.54 0.20
CA GLY A 439 41.44 0.12 1.53
C GLY A 439 40.59 -1.02 2.09
N LEU A 440 39.27 -0.93 1.96
CA LEU A 440 38.33 -1.97 2.42
C LEU A 440 38.47 -3.24 1.58
N THR A 441 38.53 -3.13 0.25
CA THR A 441 38.69 -4.27 -0.66
C THR A 441 39.98 -5.03 -0.37
N ALA A 442 41.11 -4.32 -0.20
CA ALA A 442 42.39 -4.95 0.12
C ALA A 442 42.36 -5.68 1.48
N GLN A 443 41.77 -5.06 2.50
CA GLN A 443 41.68 -5.64 3.84
C GLN A 443 40.74 -6.84 3.90
N PHE A 444 39.64 -6.79 3.15
CA PHE A 444 38.70 -7.89 3.00
C PHE A 444 39.33 -9.06 2.22
N ALA A 445 40.00 -8.77 1.10
CA ALA A 445 40.72 -9.77 0.30
C ALA A 445 41.72 -10.56 1.13
N ALA A 446 42.49 -9.87 1.99
CA ALA A 446 43.47 -10.49 2.87
C ALA A 446 42.85 -11.44 3.91
N ARG A 447 41.64 -11.14 4.40
CA ARG A 447 40.92 -12.00 5.35
C ARG A 447 40.17 -13.15 4.68
N LEU A 448 39.66 -12.95 3.48
CA LEU A 448 38.92 -13.97 2.73
C LEU A 448 39.84 -15.05 2.16
N ALA A 449 41.06 -14.67 1.76
CA ALA A 449 42.04 -15.60 1.18
C ALA A 449 42.37 -16.77 2.11
N ALA A 450 42.23 -17.99 1.59
CA ALA A 450 42.52 -19.24 2.29
C ALA A 450 43.03 -20.30 1.30
N PRO A 451 43.63 -21.40 1.75
CA PRO A 451 44.13 -22.45 0.84
C PRO A 451 43.10 -23.01 -0.15
N ASN A 452 41.81 -22.93 0.18
CA ASN A 452 40.68 -23.36 -0.63
C ASN A 452 39.87 -22.19 -1.25
N ARG A 453 40.33 -20.95 -1.10
CA ARG A 453 39.66 -19.74 -1.59
C ARG A 453 40.63 -18.85 -2.36
N LYS A 454 40.43 -18.78 -3.67
CA LYS A 454 41.23 -17.94 -4.57
C LYS A 454 40.55 -16.59 -4.74
N VAL A 455 41.19 -15.52 -4.31
CA VAL A 455 40.63 -14.16 -4.40
C VAL A 455 41.21 -13.44 -5.62
N LEU A 456 40.33 -12.93 -6.47
CA LEU A 456 40.66 -12.11 -7.65
C LEU A 456 40.06 -10.73 -7.47
N THR A 457 40.81 -9.68 -7.82
CA THR A 457 40.36 -8.28 -7.70
C THR A 457 40.33 -7.62 -9.08
N GLY A 458 39.28 -6.85 -9.37
CA GLY A 458 39.14 -6.10 -10.62
C GLY A 458 38.35 -4.80 -10.46
N PRO A 459 38.36 -3.93 -11.47
CA PRO A 459 37.53 -2.72 -11.46
C PRO A 459 36.05 -3.09 -11.66
N PHE A 460 35.16 -2.38 -10.96
CA PHE A 460 33.73 -2.40 -11.25
C PHE A 460 33.43 -1.41 -12.37
N ALA A 461 33.69 -1.85 -13.61
CA ALA A 461 33.49 -1.08 -14.83
C ALA A 461 33.06 -2.02 -15.97
N ASP A 462 32.31 -1.51 -16.94
CA ASP A 462 31.96 -2.29 -18.14
C ASP A 462 33.17 -2.44 -19.09
N GLY A 463 33.16 -3.51 -19.88
CA GLY A 463 34.15 -3.74 -20.93
C GLY A 463 35.12 -4.91 -20.70
N PRO A 464 36.24 -4.97 -21.46
CA PRO A 464 37.11 -6.14 -21.54
C PRO A 464 37.73 -6.57 -20.20
N ALA A 465 38.04 -5.62 -19.31
CA ALA A 465 38.64 -5.93 -18.02
C ALA A 465 37.72 -6.77 -17.11
N LEU A 466 36.40 -6.53 -17.16
CA LEU A 466 35.40 -7.32 -16.43
C LEU A 466 35.29 -8.73 -17.02
N ILE A 467 35.27 -8.85 -18.35
CA ILE A 467 35.24 -10.14 -19.06
C ILE A 467 36.49 -10.97 -18.71
N ASP A 468 37.66 -10.35 -18.75
CA ASP A 468 38.93 -11.02 -18.45
C ASP A 468 38.97 -11.54 -17.02
N VAL A 469 38.54 -10.73 -16.04
CA VAL A 469 38.61 -11.12 -14.62
C VAL A 469 37.57 -12.20 -14.27
N VAL A 470 36.37 -12.13 -14.86
CA VAL A 470 35.34 -13.18 -14.72
C VAL A 470 35.78 -14.48 -15.39
N GLY A 471 36.39 -14.39 -16.58
CA GLY A 471 36.98 -15.54 -17.26
C GLY A 471 38.10 -16.20 -16.45
N GLN A 472 38.98 -15.42 -15.83
CA GLN A 472 40.03 -15.93 -14.94
C GLN A 472 39.48 -16.68 -13.71
N ALA A 473 38.34 -16.21 -13.16
CA ALA A 473 37.66 -16.88 -12.05
C ALA A 473 37.05 -18.22 -12.47
N GLY A 474 36.54 -18.34 -13.69
CA GLY A 474 35.98 -19.58 -14.25
C GLY A 474 37.03 -20.56 -14.80
N ALA A 475 38.24 -20.10 -15.09
CA ALA A 475 39.27 -20.91 -15.77
C ALA A 475 40.02 -21.91 -14.88
N ASP A 476 39.84 -21.89 -13.56
CA ASP A 476 40.55 -22.75 -12.61
C ASP A 476 39.63 -23.85 -12.05
N PRO A 477 39.69 -25.10 -12.57
CA PRO A 477 38.80 -26.17 -12.11
C PRO A 477 39.01 -26.57 -10.65
N ALA A 478 40.17 -26.25 -10.05
CA ALA A 478 40.43 -26.53 -8.64
C ALA A 478 39.75 -25.51 -7.70
N HIS A 479 39.35 -24.35 -8.24
CA HIS A 479 38.65 -23.29 -7.53
C HIS A 479 37.46 -22.80 -8.36
N PRO A 480 36.36 -23.57 -8.44
CA PRO A 480 35.18 -23.15 -9.19
C PRO A 480 34.63 -21.82 -8.66
N PRO A 481 33.96 -21.00 -9.48
CA PRO A 481 33.38 -19.73 -9.04
C PRO A 481 32.44 -19.90 -7.84
N ALA A 482 32.70 -19.15 -6.77
CA ALA A 482 31.97 -19.23 -5.50
C ALA A 482 31.17 -17.94 -5.19
N GLY A 483 31.67 -16.78 -5.57
CA GLY A 483 30.98 -15.52 -5.27
C GLY A 483 31.62 -14.27 -5.88
N ILE A 484 30.81 -13.22 -6.00
CA ILE A 484 31.18 -11.88 -6.48
C ILE A 484 30.82 -10.87 -5.41
N VAL A 485 31.77 -10.04 -4.98
CA VAL A 485 31.54 -8.94 -4.05
C VAL A 485 31.89 -7.63 -4.75
N VAL A 486 30.92 -6.73 -4.86
CA VAL A 486 31.07 -5.42 -5.48
C VAL A 486 31.11 -4.36 -4.38
N PHE A 487 32.24 -3.68 -4.24
CA PHE A 487 32.41 -2.56 -3.33
C PHE A 487 32.06 -1.24 -4.03
N LEU A 488 31.03 -0.58 -3.54
CA LEU A 488 30.52 0.70 -4.04
C LEU A 488 31.13 1.84 -3.23
N ASP A 489 31.50 2.93 -3.91
CA ASP A 489 32.10 4.08 -3.28
C ASP A 489 31.08 4.87 -2.44
N ARG A 490 31.56 5.60 -1.44
CA ARG A 490 30.71 6.44 -0.61
C ARG A 490 30.71 7.86 -1.15
N VAL A 491 29.70 8.18 -1.94
CA VAL A 491 29.41 9.54 -2.40
C VAL A 491 28.20 10.06 -1.62
N GLY A 492 28.36 11.13 -0.86
CA GLY A 492 27.22 11.75 -0.17
C GLY A 492 26.28 12.43 -1.17
N PHE A 493 24.97 12.34 -0.93
CA PHE A 493 23.97 13.09 -1.67
C PHE A 493 23.46 14.26 -0.82
N ASP A 494 23.57 15.48 -1.34
CA ASP A 494 23.15 16.72 -0.67
C ASP A 494 22.07 17.49 -1.43
N GLY A 495 21.54 16.91 -2.52
CA GLY A 495 20.53 17.52 -3.38
C GLY A 495 21.05 18.59 -4.34
N SER A 496 22.34 18.95 -4.29
CA SER A 496 22.91 20.04 -5.12
C SER A 496 23.25 19.61 -6.56
N ASP A 497 23.63 18.35 -6.76
CA ASP A 497 23.93 17.75 -8.07
C ASP A 497 23.03 16.51 -8.35
N PRO A 498 21.74 16.72 -8.61
CA PRO A 498 20.82 15.63 -8.95
C PRO A 498 21.21 14.92 -10.25
N ASP A 499 21.81 15.64 -11.22
CA ASP A 499 22.18 15.07 -12.52
C ASP A 499 23.35 14.08 -12.39
N GLY A 500 24.36 14.44 -11.60
CA GLY A 500 25.45 13.53 -11.24
C GLY A 500 24.96 12.28 -10.50
N ALA A 501 24.04 12.45 -9.54
CA ALA A 501 23.46 11.32 -8.81
C ALA A 501 22.65 10.37 -9.70
N LEU A 502 21.86 10.91 -10.63
CA LEU A 502 21.11 10.13 -11.64
C LEU A 502 22.02 9.41 -12.63
N ALA A 503 23.10 10.05 -13.07
CA ALA A 503 24.10 9.42 -13.94
C ALA A 503 24.77 8.25 -13.22
N ARG A 504 25.25 8.47 -11.99
CA ARG A 504 25.86 7.44 -11.15
C ARG A 504 24.93 6.25 -10.93
N ALA A 505 23.68 6.50 -10.54
CA ALA A 505 22.71 5.44 -10.30
C ALA A 505 22.52 4.53 -11.52
N ARG A 506 22.36 5.13 -12.72
CA ARG A 506 22.23 4.39 -13.98
C ARG A 506 23.49 3.62 -14.34
N ASP A 507 24.66 4.22 -14.13
CA ASP A 507 25.94 3.54 -14.35
C ASP A 507 26.14 2.33 -13.42
N LEU A 508 25.78 2.47 -12.14
CA LEU A 508 25.82 1.36 -11.18
C LEU A 508 24.90 0.21 -11.59
N ILE A 509 23.65 0.51 -11.96
CA ILE A 509 22.67 -0.49 -12.41
C ILE A 509 23.14 -1.19 -13.69
N TRP A 510 23.62 -0.42 -14.66
CA TRP A 510 24.15 -0.95 -15.92
C TRP A 510 25.36 -1.86 -15.70
N THR A 511 26.30 -1.43 -14.87
CA THR A 511 27.53 -2.17 -14.59
C THR A 511 27.24 -3.43 -13.77
N ALA A 512 26.33 -3.36 -12.79
CA ALA A 512 25.89 -4.54 -12.03
C ALA A 512 25.22 -5.57 -12.95
N SER A 513 24.31 -5.11 -13.82
CA SER A 513 23.63 -5.96 -14.80
C SER A 513 24.62 -6.60 -15.79
N SER A 514 25.63 -5.85 -16.22
CA SER A 514 26.67 -6.35 -17.11
C SER A 514 27.58 -7.38 -16.41
N ALA A 515 27.99 -7.13 -15.16
CA ALA A 515 28.75 -8.09 -14.37
C ALA A 515 27.98 -9.39 -14.13
N ALA A 516 26.69 -9.28 -13.83
CA ALA A 516 25.82 -10.44 -13.66
C ALA A 516 25.70 -11.27 -14.94
N ARG A 517 25.45 -10.63 -16.10
CA ARG A 517 25.40 -11.30 -17.41
C ARG A 517 26.70 -12.02 -17.74
N VAL A 518 27.83 -11.31 -17.66
CA VAL A 518 29.16 -11.86 -17.97
C VAL A 518 29.49 -13.05 -17.04
N ALA A 519 29.10 -12.99 -15.76
CA ALA A 519 29.29 -14.09 -14.83
C ALA A 519 28.41 -15.30 -15.14
N VAL A 520 27.11 -15.10 -15.42
CA VAL A 520 26.19 -16.19 -15.76
C VAL A 520 26.63 -16.88 -17.05
N ASP A 521 26.95 -16.11 -18.09
CA ASP A 521 27.40 -16.65 -19.38
C ASP A 521 28.74 -17.39 -19.23
N GLY A 522 29.70 -16.77 -18.55
CA GLY A 522 31.06 -17.30 -18.41
C GLY A 522 31.19 -18.48 -17.45
N TRP A 523 30.26 -18.68 -16.52
CA TRP A 523 30.32 -19.73 -15.49
C TRP A 523 29.24 -20.83 -15.63
N SER A 524 28.38 -20.72 -16.64
CA SER A 524 27.29 -21.66 -16.95
C SER A 524 27.75 -23.13 -17.02
N GLU A 525 28.93 -23.39 -17.60
CA GLU A 525 29.49 -24.75 -17.75
C GLU A 525 30.38 -25.22 -16.57
N VAL A 526 30.76 -24.30 -15.66
CA VAL A 526 31.78 -24.53 -14.61
C VAL A 526 31.15 -24.79 -13.23
N SER A 527 29.89 -24.40 -13.04
CA SER A 527 29.24 -24.37 -11.73
C SER A 527 28.80 -25.78 -11.29
N GLY A 528 29.48 -26.33 -10.27
CA GLY A 528 29.12 -27.59 -9.59
C GLY A 528 27.88 -27.46 -8.68
N THR A 529 27.88 -28.14 -7.51
CA THR A 529 26.72 -28.22 -6.60
C THR A 529 26.31 -26.93 -5.86
N THR A 530 27.06 -25.83 -5.99
CA THR A 530 26.78 -24.55 -5.30
C THR A 530 26.75 -23.41 -6.30
N LYS A 531 25.61 -22.71 -6.40
CA LYS A 531 25.43 -21.56 -7.30
C LYS A 531 26.22 -20.35 -6.78
N PRO A 532 26.94 -19.61 -7.64
CA PRO A 532 27.66 -18.41 -7.23
C PRO A 532 26.69 -17.32 -6.76
N ARG A 533 27.12 -16.52 -5.78
CA ARG A 533 26.33 -15.42 -5.20
C ARG A 533 26.92 -14.05 -5.50
N LEU A 534 26.08 -13.02 -5.59
CA LEU A 534 26.49 -11.62 -5.79
C LEU A 534 26.15 -10.77 -4.56
N TRP A 535 27.14 -10.05 -4.03
CA TRP A 535 26.95 -9.06 -2.97
C TRP A 535 27.27 -7.66 -3.50
N LEU A 536 26.31 -6.75 -3.40
CA LEU A 536 26.51 -5.32 -3.61
C LEU A 536 26.76 -4.69 -2.24
N VAL A 537 27.92 -4.09 -2.02
CA VAL A 537 28.35 -3.58 -0.72
C VAL A 537 28.46 -2.07 -0.78
N SER A 538 27.65 -1.40 0.02
CA SER A 538 27.65 0.06 0.20
C SER A 538 27.98 0.44 1.65
N ARG A 539 28.18 1.73 1.93
CA ARG A 539 28.43 2.24 3.28
C ARG A 539 27.61 3.50 3.55
N GLY A 540 26.65 3.43 4.46
CA GLY A 540 25.69 4.50 4.73
C GLY A 540 24.93 4.98 3.49
N GLY A 541 24.74 4.08 2.52
CA GLY A 541 24.07 4.38 1.26
C GLY A 541 22.57 4.13 1.28
N LEU A 542 22.07 3.29 2.20
CA LEU A 542 20.65 3.05 2.37
C LEU A 542 20.04 4.01 3.39
N ALA A 543 18.79 4.41 3.13
CA ALA A 543 18.00 5.14 4.11
C ALA A 543 17.73 4.23 5.33
N PHE A 544 18.06 4.72 6.53
CA PHE A 544 17.95 3.96 7.78
C PHE A 544 17.41 4.85 8.90
N GLY A 545 16.17 4.59 9.31
CA GLY A 545 15.43 5.47 10.22
C GLY A 545 15.29 6.89 9.68
N ASP A 546 14.98 7.85 10.56
CA ASP A 546 14.71 9.24 10.17
C ASP A 546 15.97 10.09 10.02
N SER A 547 17.11 9.63 10.56
CA SER A 547 18.34 10.40 10.65
C SER A 547 19.38 10.06 9.58
N GLU A 548 19.26 8.91 8.91
CA GLU A 548 20.16 8.52 7.83
C GLU A 548 19.42 8.54 6.50
N PRO A 549 19.55 9.63 5.71
CA PRO A 549 18.76 9.81 4.49
C PRO A 549 19.18 8.88 3.34
N GLY A 550 20.38 8.28 3.43
CA GLY A 550 20.98 7.46 2.37
C GLY A 550 21.37 8.24 1.11
N ASP A 551 21.75 7.49 0.07
CA ASP A 551 22.04 7.98 -1.28
C ASP A 551 21.02 7.37 -2.27
N PRO A 552 20.26 8.19 -3.02
CA PRO A 552 19.34 7.70 -4.03
C PRO A 552 19.95 6.74 -5.07
N ALA A 553 21.23 6.88 -5.38
CA ALA A 553 21.92 5.96 -6.30
C ALA A 553 22.04 4.54 -5.73
N ILE A 554 22.29 4.41 -4.43
CA ILE A 554 22.32 3.12 -3.74
C ILE A 554 20.90 2.60 -3.50
N GLY A 555 19.96 3.47 -3.13
CA GLY A 555 18.56 3.11 -2.98
C GLY A 555 17.94 2.50 -4.24
N ALA A 556 18.34 2.98 -5.44
CA ALA A 556 17.91 2.42 -6.71
C ALA A 556 18.33 0.95 -6.93
N LEU A 557 19.44 0.50 -6.30
CA LEU A 557 19.91 -0.89 -6.39
C LEU A 557 18.98 -1.87 -5.65
N LYS A 558 18.10 -1.40 -4.76
CA LYS A 558 17.01 -2.24 -4.24
C LYS A 558 16.16 -2.80 -5.37
N GLY A 559 15.85 -1.98 -6.39
CA GLY A 559 15.11 -2.45 -7.57
C GLY A 559 15.82 -3.58 -8.31
N VAL A 560 17.16 -3.53 -8.41
CA VAL A 560 17.97 -4.61 -9.03
C VAL A 560 17.85 -5.90 -8.22
N VAL A 561 18.11 -5.81 -6.91
CA VAL A 561 18.08 -6.98 -6.03
C VAL A 561 16.69 -7.59 -5.98
N ARG A 562 15.63 -6.78 -5.79
CA ARG A 562 14.25 -7.28 -5.73
C ARG A 562 13.84 -7.99 -7.02
N THR A 563 14.18 -7.42 -8.18
CA THR A 563 13.87 -8.05 -9.47
C THR A 563 14.57 -9.41 -9.57
N TRP A 564 15.89 -9.49 -9.38
CA TRP A 564 16.63 -10.76 -9.49
C TRP A 564 16.34 -11.79 -8.38
N ARG A 565 15.76 -11.34 -7.27
CA ARG A 565 15.36 -12.17 -6.13
C ARG A 565 13.87 -12.48 -6.10
N PHE A 566 13.11 -12.10 -7.14
CA PHE A 566 11.68 -12.36 -7.18
C PHE A 566 11.38 -13.87 -7.02
N PRO A 567 10.52 -14.26 -6.07
CA PRO A 567 10.20 -15.68 -5.87
C PRO A 567 9.51 -16.30 -7.09
N GLY A 568 10.04 -17.45 -7.54
CA GLY A 568 9.51 -18.19 -8.68
C GLY A 568 10.53 -18.34 -9.80
N GLU A 569 11.29 -19.44 -9.77
CA GLU A 569 12.32 -19.79 -10.76
C GLU A 569 11.86 -19.62 -12.22
N LEU A 570 10.66 -20.10 -12.57
CA LEU A 570 10.14 -19.98 -13.93
C LEU A 570 9.95 -18.51 -14.35
N ALA A 571 9.48 -17.64 -13.45
CA ALA A 571 9.27 -16.23 -13.79
C ALA A 571 10.61 -15.52 -14.03
N ARG A 572 11.64 -15.87 -13.24
CA ARG A 572 13.01 -15.36 -13.39
C ARG A 572 13.67 -15.86 -14.68
N VAL A 573 13.53 -17.16 -14.99
CA VAL A 573 14.02 -17.76 -16.25
C VAL A 573 13.34 -17.11 -17.45
N LEU A 574 12.02 -16.90 -17.41
CA LEU A 574 11.28 -16.25 -18.49
C LEU A 574 11.66 -14.77 -18.68
N ALA A 575 12.11 -14.10 -17.62
CA ALA A 575 12.61 -12.72 -17.66
C ALA A 575 14.11 -12.62 -17.98
N ASP A 576 14.78 -13.76 -18.17
CA ASP A 576 16.22 -13.89 -18.38
C ASP A 576 17.06 -13.22 -17.28
N GLU A 577 16.63 -13.44 -16.03
CA GLU A 577 17.26 -12.86 -14.86
C GLU A 577 18.46 -13.67 -14.38
N PRO A 578 19.54 -13.00 -13.94
CA PRO A 578 20.73 -13.68 -13.46
C PRO A 578 20.46 -14.40 -12.15
N ASP A 579 20.60 -15.73 -12.14
CA ASP A 579 20.42 -16.58 -10.96
C ASP A 579 21.66 -16.57 -10.05
N LEU A 580 22.04 -15.38 -9.57
CA LEU A 580 23.22 -15.13 -8.74
C LEU A 580 22.88 -14.81 -7.27
N GLY A 581 21.64 -15.06 -6.82
CA GLY A 581 21.27 -14.87 -5.41
C GLY A 581 21.72 -13.53 -4.81
N ALA A 582 21.44 -12.43 -5.52
CA ALA A 582 21.94 -11.10 -5.18
C ALA A 582 21.51 -10.61 -3.79
N THR A 583 22.44 -9.98 -3.07
CA THR A 583 22.20 -9.35 -1.77
C THR A 583 22.81 -7.95 -1.75
N LEU A 584 22.06 -6.94 -1.30
CA LEU A 584 22.57 -5.59 -1.02
C LEU A 584 22.88 -5.46 0.47
N VAL A 585 24.15 -5.21 0.79
CA VAL A 585 24.65 -5.02 2.16
C VAL A 585 25.10 -3.57 2.30
N ASP A 586 24.50 -2.84 3.24
CA ASP A 586 24.89 -1.48 3.57
C ASP A 586 25.55 -1.42 4.94
N LEU A 587 26.86 -1.16 4.95
CA LEU A 587 27.67 -1.16 6.15
C LEU A 587 27.66 0.19 6.87
N ASP A 588 28.05 0.19 8.13
CA ASP A 588 28.09 1.38 8.98
C ASP A 588 29.09 2.42 8.45
N ALA A 589 28.62 3.64 8.19
CA ALA A 589 29.43 4.73 7.66
C ALA A 589 30.54 5.22 8.62
N SER A 590 30.43 4.91 9.91
CA SER A 590 31.33 5.39 10.97
C SER A 590 32.34 4.35 11.46
N ALA A 591 32.16 3.08 11.07
CA ALA A 591 33.03 1.99 11.49
C ALA A 591 34.39 2.02 10.78
N ASP A 592 35.41 1.47 11.45
CA ASP A 592 36.73 1.30 10.85
C ASP A 592 36.74 0.15 9.82
N THR A 593 37.74 0.15 8.93
CA THR A 593 37.81 -0.85 7.85
C THR A 593 37.96 -2.28 8.34
N ALA A 594 38.46 -2.49 9.57
CA ALA A 594 38.58 -3.82 10.15
C ALA A 594 37.20 -4.37 10.54
N ALA A 595 36.42 -3.60 11.29
CA ALA A 595 35.06 -3.95 11.69
C ALA A 595 34.14 -4.12 10.47
N LEU A 596 34.29 -3.27 9.45
CA LEU A 596 33.56 -3.37 8.18
C LEU A 596 33.82 -4.70 7.46
N ALA A 597 35.09 -5.11 7.38
CA ALA A 597 35.47 -6.38 6.76
C ALA A 597 34.95 -7.59 7.56
N ASP A 598 34.98 -7.51 8.89
CA ASP A 598 34.50 -8.59 9.77
C ASP A 598 32.97 -8.75 9.65
N ALA A 599 32.21 -7.64 9.60
CA ALA A 599 30.76 -7.66 9.35
C ALA A 599 30.43 -8.28 7.98
N LEU A 600 31.14 -7.89 6.92
CA LEU A 600 30.92 -8.44 5.59
C LEU A 600 31.28 -9.94 5.48
N LEU A 601 32.32 -10.40 6.20
CA LEU A 601 32.65 -11.82 6.25
C LEU A 601 31.54 -12.66 6.90
N ALA A 602 30.88 -12.12 7.93
CA ALA A 602 29.73 -12.79 8.55
C ALA A 602 28.56 -12.99 7.56
N GLU A 603 28.38 -12.06 6.61
CA GLU A 603 27.33 -12.16 5.59
C GLU A 603 27.60 -13.21 4.50
N LEU A 604 28.87 -13.57 4.23
CA LEU A 604 29.18 -14.56 3.19
C LEU A 604 28.61 -15.95 3.50
N GLY A 605 28.51 -16.29 4.80
CA GLY A 605 27.91 -17.52 5.29
C GLY A 605 26.41 -17.42 5.62
N ALA A 606 25.82 -16.22 5.48
CA ALA A 606 24.42 -16.02 5.83
C ALA A 606 23.49 -16.74 4.84
N PRO A 607 22.35 -17.30 5.32
CA PRO A 607 21.40 -17.96 4.44
C PRO A 607 20.85 -17.00 3.37
N LEU A 608 20.51 -17.53 2.20
CA LEU A 608 20.06 -16.75 1.03
C LEU A 608 18.66 -16.10 1.20
N ARG A 609 18.06 -16.18 2.39
CA ARG A 609 16.74 -15.61 2.71
C ARG A 609 16.71 -14.09 2.87
N ASP A 610 17.87 -13.48 3.12
CA ASP A 610 18.02 -12.05 3.32
C ASP A 610 18.62 -11.39 2.07
N ASP A 611 17.93 -10.40 1.52
CA ASP A 611 18.30 -9.75 0.26
C ASP A 611 18.72 -8.29 0.42
N VAL A 612 18.16 -7.55 1.39
CA VAL A 612 18.56 -6.18 1.73
C VAL A 612 18.91 -6.09 3.21
N ILE A 613 20.18 -5.78 3.50
CA ILE A 613 20.79 -5.88 4.83
C ILE A 613 21.46 -4.56 5.19
N ALA A 614 21.31 -4.12 6.44
CA ALA A 614 22.04 -2.99 7.00
C ALA A 614 22.79 -3.39 8.26
N TRP A 615 24.03 -2.91 8.40
CA TRP A 615 24.82 -3.00 9.63
C TRP A 615 24.94 -1.62 10.26
N ARG A 616 24.52 -1.49 11.52
CA ARG A 616 24.58 -0.23 12.29
C ARG A 616 24.97 -0.50 13.73
N GLY A 617 25.99 0.20 14.23
CA GLY A 617 26.46 0.03 15.61
C GLY A 617 26.87 -1.40 15.97
N GLY A 618 27.35 -2.18 14.99
CA GLY A 618 27.70 -3.60 15.16
C GLY A 618 26.50 -4.56 15.21
N GLN A 619 25.27 -4.07 15.01
CA GLN A 619 24.05 -4.88 14.92
C GLN A 619 23.63 -5.04 13.46
N ARG A 620 23.16 -6.25 13.12
CA ARG A 620 22.61 -6.61 11.81
C ARG A 620 21.10 -6.35 11.76
N TYR A 621 20.63 -5.79 10.66
CA TYR A 621 19.22 -5.52 10.36
C TYR A 621 18.86 -6.04 8.97
N THR A 622 17.62 -6.49 8.80
CA THR A 622 17.04 -6.87 7.50
C THR A 622 15.80 -6.03 7.22
N GLU A 623 15.57 -5.71 5.95
CA GLU A 623 14.35 -5.00 5.53
C GLU A 623 13.20 -6.00 5.44
N ARG A 624 12.04 -5.66 6.03
CA ARG A 624 10.80 -6.46 6.01
C ARG A 624 9.64 -5.68 5.40
N LEU A 625 8.71 -6.37 4.75
CA LEU A 625 7.43 -5.82 4.30
C LEU A 625 6.35 -6.15 5.33
N THR A 626 5.76 -5.11 5.94
CA THR A 626 4.74 -5.23 6.98
C THR A 626 3.46 -4.51 6.55
N ARG A 627 2.33 -4.80 7.21
CA ARG A 627 1.13 -3.96 7.06
C ARG A 627 1.33 -2.63 7.76
N ALA A 628 0.97 -1.54 7.08
CA ALA A 628 1.03 -0.21 7.67
C ALA A 628 -0.31 0.15 8.33
N THR A 629 -0.25 0.85 9.45
CA THR A 629 -1.42 1.41 10.14
C THR A 629 -1.33 2.93 10.16
N LEU A 630 -2.44 3.61 9.90
CA LEU A 630 -2.52 5.08 9.91
C LEU A 630 -2.98 5.64 11.27
N ASP A 631 -3.33 4.78 12.21
CA ASP A 631 -3.94 5.16 13.48
C ASP A 631 -2.92 5.25 14.61
N GLY A 632 -2.74 6.46 15.14
CA GLY A 632 -2.11 6.69 16.45
C GLY A 632 -3.06 6.55 17.65
N VAL A 633 -4.36 6.28 17.45
CA VAL A 633 -5.34 6.18 18.55
C VAL A 633 -6.47 5.21 18.18
N ALA A 634 -6.79 4.28 19.09
CA ALA A 634 -7.86 3.30 18.99
C ALA A 634 -9.24 3.86 18.62
N ASP A 635 -10.00 3.08 17.83
CA ASP A 635 -11.45 3.09 17.58
C ASP A 635 -12.17 4.45 17.41
N ALA A 636 -12.70 4.65 16.19
CA ALA A 636 -13.81 5.54 15.82
C ALA A 636 -13.52 7.04 15.52
N ALA A 637 -12.27 7.46 15.32
CA ALA A 637 -12.01 8.75 14.65
C ALA A 637 -12.09 8.56 13.12
N PRO A 638 -12.71 9.50 12.37
CA PRO A 638 -12.64 9.46 10.91
C PRO A 638 -11.18 9.56 10.46
N ALA A 639 -10.81 8.80 9.44
CA ALA A 639 -9.46 8.79 8.89
C ALA A 639 -8.98 10.23 8.64
N PRO A 640 -7.70 10.54 8.96
CA PRO A 640 -7.18 11.88 8.80
C PRO A 640 -7.22 12.27 7.31
N GLN A 641 -7.64 13.50 7.03
CA GLN A 641 -7.89 13.99 5.66
C GLN A 641 -6.78 14.90 5.19
N ALA A 642 -6.41 14.80 3.91
CA ALA A 642 -5.40 15.67 3.32
C ALA A 642 -5.77 17.15 3.42
N GLU A 643 -4.78 17.98 3.79
CA GLU A 643 -4.94 19.42 3.80
C GLU A 643 -4.90 19.97 2.36
N VAL A 644 -6.05 20.45 1.89
CA VAL A 644 -6.20 21.14 0.60
C VAL A 644 -6.88 22.48 0.85
N ARG A 645 -6.26 23.56 0.40
CA ARG A 645 -6.64 24.93 0.73
C ARG A 645 -7.15 25.67 -0.51
N ALA A 646 -8.21 26.45 -0.32
CA ALA A 646 -8.78 27.29 -1.37
C ALA A 646 -7.88 28.48 -1.75
N ASP A 647 -6.92 28.85 -0.91
CA ASP A 647 -5.90 29.87 -1.20
C ASP A 647 -4.61 29.27 -1.77
N GLY A 648 -4.50 27.95 -1.86
CA GLY A 648 -3.31 27.25 -2.36
C GLY A 648 -3.35 26.92 -3.85
N SER A 649 -2.16 26.79 -4.45
CA SER A 649 -1.97 26.18 -5.76
C SER A 649 -1.30 24.80 -5.66
N TYR A 650 -1.63 23.92 -6.61
CA TYR A 650 -1.22 22.51 -6.61
C TYR A 650 -0.67 22.12 -7.98
N LEU A 651 0.50 21.48 -8.01
CA LEU A 651 1.15 21.04 -9.24
C LEU A 651 0.97 19.53 -9.43
N LEU A 652 0.55 19.11 -10.62
CA LEU A 652 0.39 17.71 -10.97
C LEU A 652 1.05 17.39 -12.33
N THR A 653 2.16 16.63 -12.30
CA THR A 653 2.79 16.12 -13.54
C THR A 653 2.19 14.79 -13.95
N GLY A 654 2.10 14.53 -15.25
CA GLY A 654 1.30 13.41 -15.76
C GLY A 654 -0.21 13.68 -15.65
N GLY A 655 -0.60 14.96 -15.54
CA GLY A 655 -1.96 15.39 -15.21
C GLY A 655 -3.03 15.03 -16.25
N LEU A 656 -2.61 14.73 -17.49
CA LEU A 656 -3.52 14.29 -18.56
C LEU A 656 -3.68 12.75 -18.63
N GLY A 657 -2.92 12.00 -17.83
CA GLY A 657 -3.07 10.55 -17.71
C GLY A 657 -4.28 10.16 -16.87
N GLY A 658 -4.70 8.88 -16.94
CA GLY A 658 -5.87 8.39 -16.19
C GLY A 658 -5.79 8.69 -14.69
N LEU A 659 -4.65 8.41 -14.06
CA LEU A 659 -4.40 8.74 -12.64
C LEU A 659 -4.35 10.26 -12.39
N GLY A 660 -3.74 11.02 -13.31
CA GLY A 660 -3.66 12.48 -13.20
C GLY A 660 -5.04 13.13 -13.17
N ILE A 661 -5.97 12.68 -14.02
CA ILE A 661 -7.34 13.19 -14.02
C ILE A 661 -8.10 12.82 -12.74
N VAL A 662 -7.91 11.61 -12.22
CA VAL A 662 -8.51 11.20 -10.94
C VAL A 662 -8.03 12.09 -9.79
N VAL A 663 -6.72 12.35 -9.70
CA VAL A 663 -6.15 13.26 -8.69
C VAL A 663 -6.62 14.70 -8.88
N ALA A 664 -6.72 15.18 -10.12
CA ALA A 664 -7.23 16.53 -10.40
C ALA A 664 -8.69 16.70 -9.94
N ARG A 665 -9.54 15.69 -10.18
CA ARG A 665 -10.94 15.67 -9.68
C ARG A 665 -10.99 15.66 -8.16
N TRP A 666 -10.13 14.90 -7.50
CA TRP A 666 -10.01 14.89 -6.04
C TRP A 666 -9.59 16.25 -5.48
N LEU A 667 -8.59 16.92 -6.08
CA LEU A 667 -8.18 18.27 -5.70
C LEU A 667 -9.33 19.28 -5.84
N VAL A 668 -10.12 19.21 -6.92
CA VAL A 668 -11.31 20.05 -7.11
C VAL A 668 -12.36 19.78 -6.04
N ALA A 669 -12.67 18.50 -5.76
CA ALA A 669 -13.62 18.11 -4.72
C ALA A 669 -13.22 18.60 -3.33
N ARG A 670 -11.90 18.73 -3.09
CA ARG A 670 -11.32 19.27 -1.86
C ARG A 670 -11.18 20.79 -1.83
N GLY A 671 -11.61 21.48 -2.87
CA GLY A 671 -11.62 22.94 -2.91
C GLY A 671 -10.24 23.55 -3.13
N ALA A 672 -9.36 22.88 -3.88
CA ALA A 672 -8.09 23.46 -4.32
C ALA A 672 -8.32 24.82 -4.99
N GLY A 673 -7.49 25.81 -4.66
CA GLY A 673 -7.60 27.16 -5.23
C GLY A 673 -7.14 27.26 -6.69
N ARG A 674 -6.08 26.55 -7.05
CA ARG A 674 -5.54 26.48 -8.41
C ARG A 674 -4.85 25.14 -8.66
N ILE A 675 -5.01 24.57 -9.85
CA ILE A 675 -4.36 23.32 -10.27
C ILE A 675 -3.53 23.58 -11.52
N VAL A 676 -2.23 23.28 -11.46
CA VAL A 676 -1.29 23.34 -12.57
C VAL A 676 -0.98 21.93 -13.05
N LEU A 677 -1.47 21.57 -14.22
CA LEU A 677 -1.32 20.27 -14.84
C LEU A 677 -0.17 20.30 -15.85
N ASN A 678 0.64 19.24 -15.86
CA ASN A 678 1.72 19.08 -16.84
C ASN A 678 1.61 17.77 -17.62
N GLY A 679 1.94 17.86 -18.91
CA GLY A 679 2.10 16.74 -19.83
C GLY A 679 3.02 17.13 -20.99
N ARG A 680 3.55 16.13 -21.70
CA ARG A 680 4.48 16.35 -22.83
C ARG A 680 3.81 17.04 -24.02
N SER A 681 2.56 16.69 -24.28
CA SER A 681 1.78 17.16 -25.42
C SER A 681 0.61 18.03 -24.96
N GLU A 682 0.15 18.93 -25.83
CA GLU A 682 -1.09 19.68 -25.62
C GLU A 682 -2.29 18.74 -25.42
N PRO A 683 -3.29 19.14 -24.61
CA PRO A 683 -4.46 18.31 -24.35
C PRO A 683 -5.26 18.06 -25.63
N ALA A 684 -5.58 16.79 -25.88
CA ALA A 684 -6.52 16.41 -26.93
C ALA A 684 -7.93 16.95 -26.63
N GLU A 685 -8.84 16.93 -27.62
CA GLU A 685 -10.20 17.48 -27.47
C GLU A 685 -10.97 16.89 -26.27
N GLN A 686 -10.92 15.56 -26.10
CA GLN A 686 -11.55 14.88 -24.96
C GLN A 686 -10.93 15.29 -23.61
N GLN A 687 -9.61 15.43 -23.55
CA GLN A 687 -8.93 15.88 -22.33
C GLN A 687 -9.28 17.33 -22.02
N ARG A 688 -9.37 18.18 -23.05
CA ARG A 688 -9.72 19.60 -22.91
C ARG A 688 -11.15 19.79 -22.39
N ALA A 689 -12.11 18.98 -22.84
CA ALA A 689 -13.46 18.98 -22.27
C ALA A 689 -13.45 18.65 -20.76
N VAL A 690 -12.59 17.73 -20.31
CA VAL A 690 -12.43 17.43 -18.88
C VAL A 690 -11.76 18.59 -18.14
N LEU A 691 -10.75 19.24 -18.74
CA LEU A 691 -10.13 20.43 -18.13
C LEU A 691 -11.12 21.59 -17.99
N ASP A 692 -11.98 21.80 -18.99
CA ASP A 692 -13.04 22.83 -18.96
C ASP A 692 -14.08 22.53 -17.87
N GLU A 693 -14.42 21.25 -17.66
CA GLU A 693 -15.27 20.80 -16.56
C GLU A 693 -14.64 21.14 -15.19
N LEU A 694 -13.36 20.81 -15.00
CA LEU A 694 -12.62 21.13 -13.76
C LEU A 694 -12.50 22.64 -13.56
N ALA A 695 -12.30 23.40 -14.65
CA ALA A 695 -12.17 24.85 -14.64
C ALA A 695 -13.46 25.57 -14.20
N ALA A 696 -14.61 24.90 -14.22
CA ALA A 696 -15.87 25.44 -13.72
C ALA A 696 -15.87 25.61 -12.18
N ALA A 697 -15.03 24.86 -11.46
CA ALA A 697 -14.97 24.87 -9.99
C ALA A 697 -13.67 25.43 -9.42
N THR A 698 -12.55 25.34 -10.15
CA THR A 698 -11.25 25.90 -9.73
C THR A 698 -10.49 26.49 -10.90
N GLU A 699 -9.43 27.25 -10.62
CA GLU A 699 -8.52 27.73 -11.65
C GLU A 699 -7.62 26.59 -12.14
N VAL A 700 -7.77 26.17 -13.39
CA VAL A 700 -6.97 25.10 -14.00
C VAL A 700 -6.05 25.67 -15.07
N VAL A 701 -4.77 25.36 -14.99
CA VAL A 701 -3.77 25.74 -16.01
C VAL A 701 -3.02 24.51 -16.47
N PHE A 702 -2.85 24.39 -17.78
CA PHE A 702 -2.02 23.36 -18.38
C PHE A 702 -0.70 23.94 -18.88
N VAL A 703 0.41 23.26 -18.59
CA VAL A 703 1.74 23.62 -19.07
C VAL A 703 2.35 22.43 -19.81
N ALA A 704 2.48 22.58 -21.13
CA ALA A 704 3.14 21.60 -21.97
C ALA A 704 4.67 21.59 -21.76
N GLY A 705 5.23 20.40 -21.71
CA GLY A 705 6.68 20.19 -21.64
C GLY A 705 7.04 18.87 -20.98
N ASP A 706 8.16 18.31 -21.41
CA ASP A 706 8.74 17.13 -20.78
C ASP A 706 9.38 17.50 -19.44
N ILE A 707 8.89 16.92 -18.35
CA ILE A 707 9.36 17.22 -16.99
C ILE A 707 10.85 16.91 -16.79
N SER A 708 11.44 16.03 -17.60
CA SER A 708 12.88 15.73 -17.57
C SER A 708 13.73 16.84 -18.19
N SER A 709 13.13 17.71 -19.01
CA SER A 709 13.84 18.78 -19.70
C SER A 709 14.16 19.96 -18.77
N PRO A 710 15.35 20.56 -18.89
CA PRO A 710 15.71 21.75 -18.12
C PRO A 710 14.68 22.89 -18.26
N GLY A 711 14.39 23.56 -17.15
CA GLY A 711 13.48 24.72 -17.11
C GLY A 711 11.99 24.40 -17.14
N VAL A 712 11.56 23.14 -17.36
CA VAL A 712 10.12 22.79 -17.32
C VAL A 712 9.58 22.88 -15.90
N ALA A 713 10.28 22.29 -14.92
CA ALA A 713 9.89 22.36 -13.52
C ALA A 713 9.76 23.82 -13.01
N ASP A 714 10.71 24.69 -13.39
CA ASP A 714 10.66 26.11 -13.03
C ASP A 714 9.43 26.82 -13.61
N ARG A 715 9.05 26.51 -14.87
CA ARG A 715 7.83 27.04 -15.48
C ARG A 715 6.57 26.58 -14.75
N LEU A 716 6.55 25.34 -14.25
CA LEU A 716 5.41 24.83 -13.48
C LEU A 716 5.27 25.55 -12.14
N VAL A 717 6.37 25.76 -11.42
CA VAL A 717 6.37 26.52 -10.17
C VAL A 717 5.96 27.97 -10.41
N ALA A 718 6.49 28.60 -11.46
CA ALA A 718 6.12 29.96 -11.84
C ALA A 718 4.62 30.06 -12.19
N ALA A 719 4.08 29.12 -12.97
CA ALA A 719 2.65 29.06 -13.29
C ALA A 719 1.81 28.86 -12.02
N ALA A 720 2.25 28.06 -11.05
CA ALA A 720 1.53 27.86 -9.80
C ALA A 720 1.45 29.13 -8.95
N GLN A 721 2.48 29.99 -9.01
CA GLN A 721 2.61 31.19 -8.17
C GLN A 721 2.11 32.48 -8.86
N GLU A 722 1.82 32.43 -10.17
CA GLU A 722 1.47 33.61 -10.98
C GLU A 722 0.28 34.43 -10.44
N THR A 723 -0.69 33.80 -9.77
CA THR A 723 -1.87 34.48 -9.21
C THR A 723 -1.70 34.94 -7.75
N GLY A 724 -0.50 34.81 -7.18
CA GLY A 724 -0.21 35.14 -5.78
C GLY A 724 -0.67 34.08 -4.77
N LYS A 725 -1.30 32.98 -5.23
CA LYS A 725 -1.59 31.80 -4.42
C LYS A 725 -0.28 31.03 -4.13
N PRO A 726 0.07 30.73 -2.87
CA PRO A 726 1.25 29.92 -2.56
C PRO A 726 1.10 28.49 -3.10
N LEU A 727 2.18 27.95 -3.67
CA LEU A 727 2.25 26.52 -4.01
C LEU A 727 2.27 25.71 -2.72
N ARG A 728 1.25 24.87 -2.51
CA ARG A 728 1.03 24.09 -1.28
C ARG A 728 1.27 22.60 -1.45
N GLY A 729 1.01 22.05 -2.63
CA GLY A 729 1.16 20.62 -2.85
C GLY A 729 1.64 20.30 -4.25
N VAL A 730 2.38 19.20 -4.36
CA VAL A 730 2.96 18.73 -5.62
C VAL A 730 2.76 17.22 -5.70
N VAL A 731 2.22 16.77 -6.82
CA VAL A 731 2.05 15.35 -7.17
C VAL A 731 2.86 15.04 -8.42
N HIS A 732 3.84 14.16 -8.28
CA HIS A 732 4.64 13.67 -9.39
C HIS A 732 4.12 12.32 -9.90
N ALA A 733 3.15 12.35 -10.83
CA ALA A 733 2.55 11.17 -11.45
C ALA A 733 3.00 10.92 -12.91
N ALA A 734 4.06 11.59 -13.37
CA ALA A 734 4.64 11.27 -14.67
C ALA A 734 5.29 9.87 -14.64
N GLY A 735 5.20 9.15 -15.74
CA GLY A 735 5.77 7.81 -15.86
C GLY A 735 5.51 7.18 -17.22
N VAL A 736 6.42 6.30 -17.61
CA VAL A 736 6.35 5.48 -18.83
C VAL A 736 6.71 4.05 -18.40
N LEU A 737 6.01 3.05 -18.93
CA LEU A 737 6.41 1.65 -18.76
C LEU A 737 7.60 1.34 -19.66
N GLY A 738 8.55 0.56 -19.15
CA GLY A 738 9.58 -0.07 -19.95
C GLY A 738 9.67 -1.52 -19.55
N ASP A 739 8.84 -2.33 -20.18
CA ASP A 739 8.86 -3.78 -20.03
C ASP A 739 9.91 -4.36 -21.00
N GLY A 740 10.71 -5.31 -20.54
CA GLY A 740 11.74 -5.97 -21.35
C GLY A 740 12.56 -6.96 -20.55
N LEU A 741 13.08 -7.99 -21.22
CA LEU A 741 14.01 -8.96 -20.61
C LEU A 741 15.23 -8.24 -20.04
N VAL A 742 15.79 -8.72 -18.92
CA VAL A 742 16.99 -8.11 -18.30
C VAL A 742 18.16 -8.08 -19.28
N THR A 743 18.28 -9.09 -20.14
CA THR A 743 19.29 -9.15 -21.21
C THR A 743 19.03 -8.22 -22.38
N ALA A 744 17.77 -7.81 -22.59
CA ALA A 744 17.38 -6.83 -23.61
C ALA A 744 17.43 -5.37 -23.13
N VAL A 745 17.73 -5.13 -21.85
CA VAL A 745 17.92 -3.77 -21.33
C VAL A 745 19.18 -3.17 -21.96
N THR A 746 19.00 -2.04 -22.64
CA THR A 746 20.08 -1.19 -23.15
C THR A 746 20.22 0.06 -22.28
N ARG A 747 21.33 0.78 -22.42
CA ARG A 747 21.54 2.05 -21.71
C ARG A 747 20.48 3.08 -22.08
N GLU A 748 20.08 3.10 -23.35
CA GLU A 748 19.05 3.99 -23.89
C GLU A 748 17.66 3.62 -23.38
N SER A 749 17.33 2.32 -23.30
CA SER A 749 16.03 1.89 -22.78
C SER A 749 15.90 2.18 -21.28
N LEU A 750 16.98 2.00 -20.51
CA LEU A 750 17.04 2.38 -19.09
C LEU A 750 16.86 3.89 -18.91
N GLU A 751 17.55 4.72 -19.70
CA GLU A 751 17.43 6.18 -19.67
C GLU A 751 16.01 6.66 -20.03
N SER A 752 15.40 6.07 -21.04
CA SER A 752 14.03 6.39 -21.47
C SER A 752 13.03 6.18 -20.32
N VAL A 753 13.11 5.06 -19.60
CA VAL A 753 12.21 4.76 -18.48
C VAL A 753 12.43 5.71 -17.30
N TRP A 754 13.69 6.05 -17.03
CA TRP A 754 14.07 6.95 -15.93
C TRP A 754 13.68 8.41 -16.17
N SER A 755 13.62 8.84 -17.43
CA SER A 755 13.39 10.24 -17.80
C SER A 755 12.16 10.85 -17.12
N ALA A 756 11.00 10.22 -17.23
CA ALA A 756 9.75 10.79 -16.74
C ALA A 756 9.63 10.75 -15.21
N LYS A 757 10.16 9.69 -14.55
CA LYS A 757 10.04 9.49 -13.09
C LYS A 757 11.23 10.04 -12.32
N ALA A 758 12.41 9.43 -12.49
CA ALA A 758 13.57 9.77 -11.68
C ALA A 758 14.10 11.18 -12.03
N VAL A 759 14.36 11.44 -13.32
CA VAL A 759 14.85 12.75 -13.76
C VAL A 759 13.82 13.84 -13.49
N GLY A 760 12.54 13.59 -13.81
CA GLY A 760 11.44 14.50 -13.52
C GLY A 760 11.32 14.88 -12.03
N ALA A 761 11.39 13.89 -11.13
CA ALA A 761 11.34 14.13 -9.69
C ALA A 761 12.55 14.93 -9.18
N ALA A 762 13.74 14.66 -9.72
CA ALA A 762 14.95 15.40 -9.36
C ALA A 762 14.84 16.89 -9.74
N ARG A 763 14.31 17.18 -10.94
CA ARG A 763 14.05 18.56 -11.39
C ARG A 763 12.97 19.25 -10.55
N LEU A 764 11.88 18.54 -10.22
CA LEU A 764 10.87 19.06 -9.32
C LEU A 764 11.42 19.32 -7.93
N HIS A 765 12.29 18.46 -7.41
CA HIS A 765 12.95 18.69 -6.13
C HIS A 765 13.74 19.99 -6.15
N ALA A 766 14.63 20.18 -7.14
CA ALA A 766 15.42 21.40 -7.27
C ALA A 766 14.53 22.67 -7.35
N ALA A 767 13.43 22.62 -8.12
CA ALA A 767 12.51 23.74 -8.28
C ALA A 767 11.63 24.03 -7.03
N THR A 768 11.48 23.05 -6.12
CA THR A 768 10.59 23.15 -4.96
C THR A 768 11.29 23.13 -3.61
N ALA A 769 12.63 22.94 -3.58
CA ALA A 769 13.39 22.79 -2.33
C ALA A 769 13.26 24.01 -1.39
N ALA A 770 13.07 25.22 -1.93
CA ALA A 770 12.89 26.44 -1.16
C ALA A 770 11.42 26.82 -0.91
N VAL A 771 10.46 26.01 -1.38
CA VAL A 771 9.02 26.27 -1.27
C VAL A 771 8.45 25.55 -0.05
N GLN A 772 7.68 26.27 0.78
CA GLN A 772 6.95 25.67 1.90
C GLN A 772 5.70 24.93 1.40
N LEU A 773 5.83 23.63 1.23
CA LEU A 773 4.74 22.72 0.86
C LEU A 773 4.06 22.15 2.11
N ASP A 774 2.76 21.88 2.01
CA ASP A 774 2.03 21.06 2.98
C ASP A 774 2.33 19.56 2.72
N TRP A 775 2.49 19.17 1.45
CA TRP A 775 2.87 17.80 1.07
C TRP A 775 3.57 17.73 -0.31
N TRP A 776 4.42 16.70 -0.50
CA TRP A 776 5.10 16.39 -1.76
C TRP A 776 4.98 14.89 -2.04
N VAL A 777 4.27 14.49 -3.08
CA VAL A 777 3.96 13.08 -3.35
C VAL A 777 4.64 12.60 -4.61
N GLY A 778 5.47 11.57 -4.49
CA GLY A 778 5.97 10.78 -5.61
C GLY A 778 5.06 9.58 -5.87
N PHE A 779 4.49 9.48 -7.07
CA PHE A 779 3.79 8.25 -7.44
C PHE A 779 4.84 7.23 -7.84
N SER A 780 5.13 6.30 -6.94
CA SER A 780 6.00 5.15 -7.18
C SER A 780 5.16 3.93 -7.54
N SER A 781 5.73 2.74 -7.46
CA SER A 781 5.03 1.48 -7.75
C SER A 781 5.44 0.35 -6.82
N MET A 782 4.51 -0.58 -6.55
CA MET A 782 4.81 -1.86 -5.89
C MET A 782 5.92 -2.65 -6.62
N ALA A 783 6.19 -2.37 -7.90
CA ALA A 783 7.32 -2.95 -8.62
C ALA A 783 8.69 -2.64 -7.96
N ALA A 784 8.85 -1.50 -7.27
CA ALA A 784 10.08 -1.17 -6.53
C ALA A 784 10.20 -1.94 -5.19
N LEU A 785 9.08 -2.40 -4.62
CA LEU A 785 9.05 -3.18 -3.40
C LEU A 785 9.17 -4.69 -3.68
N LEU A 786 8.41 -5.17 -4.65
CA LEU A 786 8.32 -6.60 -4.97
C LEU A 786 9.39 -7.05 -5.96
N GLY A 787 9.83 -6.17 -6.88
CA GLY A 787 10.76 -6.52 -7.95
C GLY A 787 10.12 -7.41 -9.00
N LEU A 788 9.19 -6.89 -9.79
CA LEU A 788 8.48 -7.71 -10.78
C LEU A 788 9.41 -8.12 -11.94
N PRO A 789 9.38 -9.41 -12.36
CA PRO A 789 10.23 -9.88 -13.45
C PRO A 789 9.98 -9.15 -14.76
N GLY A 790 11.06 -8.87 -15.50
CA GLY A 790 10.99 -8.12 -16.78
C GLY A 790 10.74 -6.61 -16.63
N GLN A 791 10.79 -6.07 -15.41
CA GLN A 791 10.56 -4.64 -15.13
C GLN A 791 11.76 -3.93 -14.50
N LEU A 792 12.99 -4.41 -14.74
CA LEU A 792 14.20 -3.88 -14.09
C LEU A 792 14.33 -2.36 -14.19
N GLY A 793 14.16 -1.78 -15.39
CA GLY A 793 14.24 -0.33 -15.58
C GLY A 793 13.15 0.43 -14.83
N TYR A 794 11.93 -0.12 -14.80
CA TYR A 794 10.81 0.48 -14.09
C TYR A 794 10.98 0.38 -12.57
N ALA A 795 11.31 -0.80 -12.05
CA ALA A 795 11.56 -1.05 -10.63
C ALA A 795 12.70 -0.16 -10.09
N THR A 796 13.81 -0.06 -10.81
CA THR A 796 14.95 0.77 -10.39
C THR A 796 14.66 2.27 -10.46
N SER A 797 13.89 2.75 -11.45
CA SER A 797 13.47 4.16 -11.52
C SER A 797 12.56 4.56 -10.36
N ASN A 798 11.65 3.67 -9.97
CA ASN A 798 10.75 3.87 -8.83
C ASN A 798 11.51 3.73 -7.50
N ALA A 799 12.47 2.80 -7.38
CA ALA A 799 13.33 2.67 -6.21
C ALA A 799 14.24 3.91 -6.02
N TRP A 800 14.70 4.52 -7.11
CA TRP A 800 15.41 5.81 -7.05
C TRP A 800 14.48 6.93 -6.54
N LEU A 801 13.24 6.99 -7.04
CA LEU A 801 12.23 7.94 -6.56
C LEU A 801 11.95 7.75 -5.07
N ASP A 802 11.75 6.52 -4.61
CA ASP A 802 11.55 6.17 -3.20
C ASP A 802 12.70 6.68 -2.33
N ALA A 803 13.95 6.49 -2.79
CA ALA A 803 15.13 6.92 -2.07
C ALA A 803 15.29 8.45 -2.07
N LEU A 804 14.91 9.16 -3.14
CA LEU A 804 14.84 10.63 -3.14
C LEU A 804 13.80 11.15 -2.13
N MET A 805 12.65 10.46 -2.02
CA MET A 805 11.60 10.82 -1.06
C MET A 805 12.09 10.61 0.38
N ALA A 806 12.76 9.48 0.64
CA ALA A 806 13.41 9.19 1.92
C ALA A 806 14.44 10.26 2.29
N TRP A 807 15.32 10.62 1.35
CA TRP A 807 16.33 11.65 1.60
C TRP A 807 15.70 13.02 1.90
N ARG A 808 14.66 13.41 1.16
CA ARG A 808 13.96 14.68 1.41
C ARG A 808 13.25 14.71 2.76
N HIS A 809 12.57 13.61 3.10
CA HIS A 809 11.88 13.46 4.38
C HIS A 809 12.85 13.61 5.56
N ALA A 810 13.96 12.87 5.52
CA ALA A 810 15.03 12.96 6.53
C ALA A 810 15.74 14.34 6.54
N SER A 811 15.67 15.10 5.43
CA SER A 811 16.14 16.49 5.35
C SER A 811 15.13 17.52 5.89
N GLY A 812 14.01 17.06 6.46
CA GLY A 812 12.95 17.93 7.01
C GLY A 812 12.04 18.57 5.95
N LEU A 813 12.09 18.08 4.70
CA LEU A 813 11.20 18.53 3.63
C LEU A 813 10.01 17.57 3.50
N PRO A 814 8.78 18.06 3.23
CA PRO A 814 7.66 17.20 2.90
C PRO A 814 8.01 16.29 1.73
N ALA A 815 7.78 14.98 1.90
CA ALA A 815 8.03 13.94 0.92
C ALA A 815 7.37 12.61 1.33
N THR A 816 6.59 12.04 0.42
CA THR A 816 6.02 10.69 0.54
C THR A 816 6.03 10.01 -0.83
N ALA A 817 6.70 8.87 -0.94
CA ALA A 817 6.53 7.94 -2.05
C ALA A 817 5.31 7.06 -1.80
N ILE A 818 4.38 6.98 -2.76
CA ILE A 818 3.31 5.98 -2.72
C ILE A 818 3.62 4.89 -3.75
N ASN A 819 3.97 3.69 -3.30
CA ASN A 819 4.19 2.53 -4.16
C ASN A 819 2.84 1.92 -4.56
N TRP A 820 2.24 2.44 -5.63
CA TRP A 820 0.94 1.97 -6.11
C TRP A 820 1.02 0.56 -6.69
N GLY A 821 0.05 -0.26 -6.33
CA GLY A 821 -0.34 -1.49 -7.02
C GLY A 821 -1.02 -1.15 -8.35
N GLN A 822 -1.55 -2.18 -9.02
CA GLN A 822 -2.24 -2.01 -10.28
C GLN A 822 -3.57 -1.27 -10.07
N TRP A 823 -3.89 -0.25 -10.90
CA TRP A 823 -5.20 0.39 -10.90
C TRP A 823 -6.10 -0.21 -11.98
N SER A 824 -7.38 -0.43 -11.69
CA SER A 824 -8.38 -0.87 -12.66
C SER A 824 -8.78 0.28 -13.58
N ASP A 825 -9.11 -0.02 -14.84
CA ASP A 825 -9.78 0.88 -15.80
C ASP A 825 -9.04 2.19 -16.18
N VAL A 826 -7.91 2.51 -15.54
CA VAL A 826 -7.13 3.74 -15.76
C VAL A 826 -5.63 3.48 -15.83
N GLY A 827 -4.93 4.29 -16.63
CA GLY A 827 -3.48 4.35 -16.63
C GLY A 827 -2.77 3.09 -17.15
N LEU A 828 -1.51 2.94 -16.75
CA LEU A 828 -0.56 1.93 -17.22
C LEU A 828 -0.90 0.50 -16.76
N GLY A 829 -1.78 0.34 -15.76
CA GLY A 829 -2.16 -0.96 -15.19
C GLY A 829 -3.20 -1.74 -15.99
N ARG A 830 -3.79 -1.19 -17.06
CA ARG A 830 -4.93 -1.83 -17.78
C ARG A 830 -4.59 -3.14 -18.49
N SER A 831 -3.33 -3.39 -18.81
CA SER A 831 -2.88 -4.54 -19.62
C SER A 831 -2.13 -5.62 -18.82
N MET A 832 -1.86 -5.41 -17.53
CA MET A 832 -1.09 -6.35 -16.72
C MET A 832 -2.04 -7.33 -16.00
N THR A 833 -1.73 -8.63 -16.03
CA THR A 833 -2.40 -9.60 -15.14
C THR A 833 -1.33 -10.18 -14.25
N LEU A 834 -1.15 -9.61 -13.06
CA LEU A 834 -0.15 -10.07 -12.11
C LEU A 834 -0.80 -11.04 -11.12
N SER A 835 -0.31 -12.26 -11.02
CA SER A 835 -0.91 -13.29 -10.14
C SER A 835 -0.91 -12.92 -8.65
N VAL A 836 -0.01 -12.00 -8.25
CA VAL A 836 0.21 -11.58 -6.86
C VAL A 836 -0.48 -10.27 -6.48
N LEU A 837 -0.96 -9.48 -7.45
CA LEU A 837 -1.61 -8.18 -7.21
C LEU A 837 -2.97 -8.14 -7.91
N ASP A 838 -4.03 -7.95 -7.12
CA ASP A 838 -5.34 -7.60 -7.69
C ASP A 838 -5.41 -6.07 -7.95
N PRO A 839 -6.12 -5.62 -9.00
CA PRO A 839 -6.29 -4.20 -9.27
C PRO A 839 -7.08 -3.47 -8.17
N ILE A 840 -6.67 -2.25 -7.81
CA ILE A 840 -7.43 -1.31 -7.00
C ILE A 840 -8.29 -0.40 -7.88
N SER A 841 -9.48 -0.05 -7.43
CA SER A 841 -10.33 0.89 -8.18
C SER A 841 -9.83 2.34 -8.01
N PRO A 842 -10.24 3.28 -8.90
CA PRO A 842 -9.95 4.69 -8.72
C PRO A 842 -10.42 5.26 -7.38
N ASP A 843 -11.58 4.82 -6.88
CA ASP A 843 -12.12 5.28 -5.61
C ASP A 843 -11.28 4.78 -4.42
N GLU A 844 -10.83 3.53 -4.46
CA GLU A 844 -9.90 2.99 -3.44
C GLU A 844 -8.54 3.69 -3.48
N GLY A 845 -8.07 4.05 -4.68
CA GLY A 845 -6.83 4.79 -4.84
C GLY A 845 -6.95 6.23 -4.29
N VAL A 846 -8.09 6.90 -4.49
CA VAL A 846 -8.35 8.24 -3.93
C VAL A 846 -8.52 8.20 -2.42
N GLU A 847 -9.24 7.20 -1.89
CA GLU A 847 -9.36 6.94 -0.45
C GLU A 847 -7.99 6.80 0.20
N ALA A 848 -7.11 5.97 -0.39
CA ALA A 848 -5.77 5.77 0.11
C ALA A 848 -4.90 7.03 -0.01
N LEU A 849 -4.95 7.73 -1.15
CA LEU A 849 -4.22 8.99 -1.34
C LEU A 849 -4.60 10.02 -0.27
N ASP A 850 -5.89 10.15 0.00
CA ASP A 850 -6.39 11.11 0.96
C ASP A 850 -5.96 10.80 2.39
N ALA A 851 -6.11 9.54 2.81
CA ALA A 851 -5.73 9.10 4.13
C ALA A 851 -4.21 9.20 4.35
N VAL A 852 -3.41 8.86 3.33
CA VAL A 852 -1.96 8.99 3.36
C VAL A 852 -1.51 10.44 3.43
N LEU A 853 -2.19 11.35 2.74
CA LEU A 853 -1.85 12.77 2.82
C LEU A 853 -2.37 13.48 4.07
N GLY A 854 -3.36 12.89 4.74
CA GLY A 854 -3.92 13.42 5.98
C GLY A 854 -3.19 12.98 7.23
N ALA A 855 -2.59 11.78 7.24
CA ALA A 855 -1.95 11.28 8.45
C ALA A 855 -0.65 12.03 8.78
N ASP A 856 -0.24 11.93 10.04
CA ASP A 856 1.00 12.55 10.49
C ASP A 856 2.18 11.98 9.70
N SER A 857 3.02 12.88 9.17
CA SER A 857 4.25 12.53 8.45
C SER A 857 5.16 11.58 9.24
N GLY A 858 5.14 11.63 10.58
CA GLY A 858 5.89 10.70 11.44
C GLY A 858 5.32 9.28 11.51
N LEU A 859 4.05 9.06 11.12
CA LEU A 859 3.40 7.73 11.10
C LEU A 859 3.58 7.02 9.76
N ILE A 860 3.51 7.76 8.65
CA ILE A 860 3.60 7.20 7.29
C ILE A 860 5.06 7.06 6.84
N GLY A 861 5.96 7.83 7.45
CA GLY A 861 7.34 7.94 7.00
C GLY A 861 7.44 8.45 5.57
N ALA A 862 8.57 8.15 4.91
CA ALA A 862 8.84 8.63 3.56
C ALA A 862 8.24 7.78 2.44
N ARG A 863 7.72 6.58 2.75
CA ARG A 863 7.31 5.58 1.76
C ARG A 863 6.18 4.70 2.28
N ILE A 864 5.14 4.51 1.46
CA ILE A 864 4.03 3.60 1.76
C ILE A 864 3.59 2.84 0.49
N GLY A 865 3.43 1.53 0.61
CA GLY A 865 2.82 0.67 -0.41
C GLY A 865 1.31 0.70 -0.33
N VAL A 866 0.66 0.76 -1.49
CA VAL A 866 -0.81 0.74 -1.59
C VAL A 866 -1.23 -0.24 -2.66
N GLY A 867 -1.86 -1.36 -2.30
CA GLY A 867 -2.35 -2.33 -3.27
C GLY A 867 -3.10 -3.50 -2.65
N ARG A 868 -3.70 -4.35 -3.49
CA ARG A 868 -4.33 -5.61 -3.05
C ARG A 868 -3.35 -6.76 -3.25
N LEU A 869 -2.45 -6.95 -2.28
CA LEU A 869 -1.46 -8.03 -2.32
C LEU A 869 -2.08 -9.36 -1.93
N ARG A 870 -2.00 -10.34 -2.83
CA ARG A 870 -2.52 -11.71 -2.65
C ARG A 870 -1.39 -12.66 -2.26
N ILE A 871 -0.88 -12.49 -1.05
CA ILE A 871 0.22 -13.32 -0.54
C ILE A 871 -0.19 -14.80 -0.44
N ASP A 872 -1.46 -15.09 -0.16
CA ASP A 872 -2.05 -16.43 -0.18
C ASP A 872 -1.87 -17.13 -1.54
N ARG A 873 -2.19 -16.43 -2.63
CA ARG A 873 -2.03 -16.93 -4.01
C ARG A 873 -0.57 -16.98 -4.41
N ALA A 874 0.21 -15.98 -4.04
CA ALA A 874 1.65 -15.92 -4.30
C ALA A 874 2.35 -17.15 -3.73
N VAL A 875 2.08 -17.45 -2.46
CA VAL A 875 2.65 -18.58 -1.73
C VAL A 875 2.12 -19.93 -2.25
N ALA A 876 0.86 -20.02 -2.67
CA ALA A 876 0.30 -21.22 -3.28
C ALA A 876 0.93 -21.52 -4.65
N THR A 877 1.22 -20.48 -5.44
CA THR A 877 1.81 -20.59 -6.78
C THR A 877 3.33 -20.76 -6.73
N SER A 878 3.98 -20.16 -5.73
CA SER A 878 5.43 -20.10 -5.58
C SER A 878 5.82 -20.20 -4.10
N PRO A 879 6.13 -21.41 -3.61
CA PRO A 879 6.50 -21.61 -2.20
C PRO A 879 7.73 -20.81 -1.75
N GLU A 880 8.61 -20.40 -2.69
CA GLU A 880 9.80 -19.55 -2.45
C GLU A 880 9.47 -18.25 -1.70
N PHE A 881 8.23 -17.74 -1.75
CA PHE A 881 7.81 -16.59 -0.94
C PHE A 881 7.97 -16.84 0.57
N ARG A 882 7.90 -18.10 1.03
CA ARG A 882 8.13 -18.49 2.44
C ARG A 882 9.61 -18.43 2.84
N ASP A 883 10.51 -18.50 1.86
CA ASP A 883 11.95 -18.60 2.08
C ASP A 883 12.63 -17.23 2.14
N LEU A 884 11.93 -16.14 1.80
CA LEU A 884 12.45 -14.78 1.88
C LEU A 884 11.97 -14.07 3.15
N THR A 885 12.93 -13.56 3.92
CA THR A 885 12.65 -12.84 5.17
C THR A 885 11.86 -11.55 4.95
N PHE A 886 11.94 -10.96 3.75
CA PHE A 886 11.15 -9.77 3.41
C PHE A 886 9.64 -9.99 3.49
N PHE A 887 9.13 -11.20 3.21
CA PHE A 887 7.70 -11.52 3.21
C PHE A 887 7.25 -12.28 4.47
N GLU A 888 8.15 -12.52 5.43
CA GLU A 888 7.94 -13.41 6.57
C GLU A 888 6.67 -13.07 7.37
N ASP A 889 6.48 -11.80 7.72
CA ASP A 889 5.36 -11.34 8.53
C ASP A 889 4.02 -11.53 7.79
N LEU A 890 3.96 -11.16 6.51
CA LEU A 890 2.76 -11.32 5.68
C LEU A 890 2.37 -12.79 5.43
N VAL A 891 3.37 -13.67 5.30
CA VAL A 891 3.15 -15.12 5.15
C VAL A 891 2.63 -15.73 6.45
N GLY A 892 3.12 -15.25 7.60
CA GLY A 892 2.63 -15.62 8.92
C GLY A 892 1.13 -15.32 9.08
N GLU A 893 0.72 -14.08 8.79
CA GLU A 893 -0.68 -13.65 8.84
C GLU A 893 -1.61 -14.52 7.99
N ALA A 894 -1.22 -14.82 6.74
CA ALA A 894 -2.03 -15.61 5.82
C ALA A 894 -2.23 -17.07 6.30
N SER A 895 -1.26 -17.61 7.03
CA SER A 895 -1.31 -18.97 7.57
C SER A 895 -2.25 -19.06 8.78
N GLU A 896 -2.28 -18.04 9.63
CA GLU A 896 -3.19 -17.97 10.79
C GLU A 896 -4.65 -17.76 10.38
N ALA A 897 -4.91 -16.93 9.37
CA ALA A 897 -6.26 -16.70 8.83
C ALA A 897 -6.89 -17.97 8.23
N GLY A 898 -6.09 -18.88 7.66
CA GLY A 898 -6.54 -20.17 7.14
C GLY A 898 -6.74 -21.27 8.19
N GLY A 899 -6.18 -21.11 9.40
CA GLY A 899 -6.19 -22.13 10.46
C GLY A 899 -7.51 -22.26 11.23
N ALA A 900 -8.39 -21.24 11.18
CA ALA A 900 -9.64 -21.20 11.94
C ALA A 900 -10.75 -22.15 11.41
N SER A 901 -10.58 -22.78 10.24
CA SER A 901 -11.54 -23.74 9.67
C SER A 901 -11.07 -25.21 9.69
N GLY A 902 -9.96 -25.51 10.36
CA GLY A 902 -9.38 -26.86 10.42
C GLY A 902 -9.76 -27.65 11.67
N ALA A 903 -11.05 -27.92 11.91
CA ALA A 903 -11.43 -28.91 12.92
C ALA A 903 -11.00 -30.30 12.44
N ALA A 904 -10.17 -30.96 13.25
CA ALA A 904 -9.56 -32.26 12.99
C ALA A 904 -10.55 -33.31 12.47
N VAL A 905 -10.36 -33.75 11.22
CA VAL A 905 -10.87 -35.03 10.74
C VAL A 905 -9.73 -36.03 10.89
N THR A 906 -9.81 -36.81 11.96
CA THR A 906 -9.03 -38.02 12.17
C THR A 906 -9.22 -38.97 10.99
N GLY A 907 -8.13 -39.65 10.63
CA GLY A 907 -8.02 -40.47 9.43
C GLY A 907 -9.00 -41.64 9.29
N GLU A 908 -8.88 -42.26 8.11
CA GLU A 908 -9.60 -43.42 7.60
C GLU A 908 -11.00 -43.15 7.03
N GLN A 909 -11.04 -42.75 5.75
CA GLN A 909 -11.90 -43.30 4.68
C GLN A 909 -12.01 -42.29 3.51
N ALA A 910 -11.09 -42.39 2.55
CA ALA A 910 -11.27 -41.79 1.22
C ALA A 910 -10.73 -42.78 0.18
N SER A 911 -11.60 -43.68 -0.27
CA SER A 911 -11.42 -44.45 -1.48
C SER A 911 -12.61 -44.20 -2.40
N ALA A 912 -12.28 -43.85 -3.65
CA ALA A 912 -13.12 -43.84 -4.85
C ALA A 912 -14.22 -42.74 -4.97
N GLY A 913 -13.97 -41.77 -5.86
CA GLY A 913 -15.00 -40.92 -6.45
C GLY A 913 -14.49 -39.59 -7.03
N ALA A 914 -14.05 -39.61 -8.29
CA ALA A 914 -13.85 -38.49 -9.22
C ALA A 914 -12.89 -37.33 -8.82
N SER A 915 -11.63 -37.41 -9.26
CA SER A 915 -10.64 -36.33 -9.24
C SER A 915 -10.73 -35.45 -10.49
N ALA A 916 -10.69 -34.13 -10.31
CA ALA A 916 -10.34 -33.16 -11.35
C ALA A 916 -8.95 -33.49 -11.94
N ALA A 917 -8.81 -33.36 -13.27
CA ALA A 917 -7.79 -34.02 -14.07
C ALA A 917 -6.34 -33.56 -13.79
N GLY A 918 -5.50 -34.49 -13.31
CA GLY A 918 -4.05 -34.32 -13.27
C GLY A 918 -3.37 -34.47 -14.64
N VAL A 919 -2.07 -34.18 -14.69
CA VAL A 919 -1.19 -34.41 -15.84
C VAL A 919 -1.35 -35.88 -16.30
N PRO A 920 -1.66 -36.16 -17.57
CA PRO A 920 -1.75 -37.53 -18.06
C PRO A 920 -0.39 -38.21 -17.97
N ASP A 921 -0.36 -39.46 -17.52
CA ASP A 921 0.83 -40.28 -17.73
C ASP A 921 0.90 -40.67 -19.21
N TRP A 922 1.64 -39.86 -20.00
CA TRP A 922 1.82 -40.06 -21.44
C TRP A 922 2.42 -41.43 -21.80
N ALA A 923 3.08 -42.11 -20.86
CA ALA A 923 3.57 -43.48 -21.06
C ALA A 923 2.43 -44.49 -21.18
N THR A 924 1.28 -44.23 -20.55
CA THR A 924 0.11 -45.13 -20.51
C THR A 924 -0.87 -44.92 -21.67
N ILE A 925 -0.77 -43.80 -22.39
CA ILE A 925 -1.62 -43.49 -23.54
C ILE A 925 -1.02 -44.14 -24.80
N PRO A 926 -1.79 -44.94 -25.57
CA PRO A 926 -1.35 -45.53 -26.83
C PRO A 926 -0.84 -44.47 -27.82
N ALA A 927 0.24 -44.76 -28.55
CA ALA A 927 0.90 -43.79 -29.43
C ALA A 927 -0.02 -43.21 -30.52
N ASP A 928 -1.01 -43.99 -30.97
CA ASP A 928 -2.06 -43.60 -31.92
C ASP A 928 -3.11 -42.64 -31.33
N GLN A 929 -3.27 -42.62 -29.99
CA GLN A 929 -4.24 -41.77 -29.29
C GLN A 929 -3.62 -40.50 -28.68
N ARG A 930 -2.29 -40.44 -28.51
CA ARG A 930 -1.58 -39.27 -27.95
C ARG A 930 -1.83 -37.99 -28.74
N ARG A 931 -1.97 -38.10 -30.07
CA ARG A 931 -2.22 -36.96 -30.95
C ARG A 931 -3.60 -36.35 -30.67
N GLU A 932 -4.65 -37.17 -30.60
CA GLU A 932 -6.02 -36.69 -30.35
C GLU A 932 -6.14 -36.07 -28.96
N GLU A 933 -5.56 -36.71 -27.94
CA GLU A 933 -5.55 -36.19 -26.57
C GLU A 933 -4.80 -34.85 -26.45
N LEU A 934 -3.67 -34.69 -27.13
CA LEU A 934 -2.93 -33.43 -27.17
C LEU A 934 -3.72 -32.30 -27.85
N VAL A 935 -4.40 -32.58 -28.97
CA VAL A 935 -5.23 -31.58 -29.65
C VAL A 935 -6.33 -31.08 -28.72
N VAL A 936 -7.05 -31.99 -28.05
CA VAL A 936 -8.14 -31.63 -27.14
C VAL A 936 -7.64 -30.77 -25.99
N ARG A 937 -6.49 -31.12 -25.40
CA ARG A 937 -5.93 -30.37 -24.27
C ARG A 937 -5.33 -29.02 -24.68
N LEU A 938 -4.68 -28.96 -25.84
CA LEU A 938 -4.17 -27.69 -26.38
C LEU A 938 -5.30 -26.75 -26.81
N GLN A 939 -6.40 -27.27 -27.37
CA GLN A 939 -7.60 -26.49 -27.63
C GLN A 939 -8.21 -25.95 -26.33
N ALA A 940 -8.27 -26.76 -25.27
CA ALA A 940 -8.77 -26.31 -23.96
C ALA A 940 -7.89 -25.19 -23.37
N ILE A 941 -6.56 -25.33 -23.45
CA ILE A 941 -5.59 -24.30 -23.06
C ILE A 941 -5.82 -23.01 -23.85
N LEU A 942 -5.86 -23.07 -25.19
CA LEU A 942 -6.07 -21.87 -26.02
C LEU A 942 -7.44 -21.23 -25.80
N ALA A 943 -8.49 -22.03 -25.64
CA ALA A 943 -9.84 -21.52 -25.42
C ALA A 943 -9.96 -20.74 -24.11
N ARG A 944 -9.30 -21.23 -23.05
CA ARG A 944 -9.22 -20.54 -21.76
C ARG A 944 -8.52 -19.18 -21.91
N GLU A 945 -7.36 -19.15 -22.56
CA GLU A 945 -6.56 -17.93 -22.70
C GLU A 945 -7.22 -16.89 -23.62
N LEU A 946 -7.87 -17.34 -24.69
CA LEU A 946 -8.60 -16.47 -25.63
C LEU A 946 -10.02 -16.11 -25.15
N ARG A 947 -10.44 -16.60 -23.98
CA ARG A 947 -11.80 -16.44 -23.42
C ARG A 947 -12.91 -16.82 -24.39
N THR A 948 -12.70 -17.91 -25.12
CA THR A 948 -13.65 -18.47 -26.09
C THR A 948 -13.99 -19.92 -25.73
N SER A 949 -14.90 -20.56 -26.44
CA SER A 949 -15.20 -21.98 -26.25
C SER A 949 -14.17 -22.86 -26.97
N ALA A 950 -13.84 -24.04 -26.42
CA ALA A 950 -12.94 -25.00 -27.07
C ALA A 950 -13.43 -25.44 -28.46
N SER A 951 -14.74 -25.43 -28.68
CA SER A 951 -15.38 -25.72 -29.97
C SER A 951 -15.22 -24.61 -31.02
N ALA A 952 -14.87 -23.39 -30.61
CA ALA A 952 -14.66 -22.24 -31.49
C ALA A 952 -13.18 -22.07 -31.91
N VAL A 953 -12.27 -22.87 -31.34
CA VAL A 953 -10.83 -22.82 -31.67
C VAL A 953 -10.55 -23.73 -32.86
N ASP A 954 -10.27 -23.14 -34.01
CA ASP A 954 -9.82 -23.87 -35.21
C ASP A 954 -8.42 -24.45 -34.97
N VAL A 955 -8.22 -25.75 -35.21
CA VAL A 955 -6.93 -26.43 -34.94
C VAL A 955 -5.86 -26.15 -35.99
N ASP A 956 -6.25 -25.71 -37.18
CA ASP A 956 -5.36 -25.50 -38.32
C ASP A 956 -5.09 -24.02 -38.60
N GLN A 957 -5.89 -23.11 -38.02
CA GLN A 957 -5.67 -21.67 -38.18
C GLN A 957 -4.34 -21.23 -37.51
N PRO A 958 -3.61 -20.27 -38.12
CA PRO A 958 -2.39 -19.75 -37.52
C PRO A 958 -2.63 -19.00 -36.21
N PHE A 959 -1.80 -19.24 -35.19
CA PHE A 959 -1.90 -18.57 -33.88
C PHE A 959 -2.03 -17.03 -33.96
N PRO A 960 -1.23 -16.30 -34.77
CA PRO A 960 -1.34 -14.84 -34.86
C PRO A 960 -2.70 -14.35 -35.38
N GLU A 961 -3.38 -15.16 -36.21
CA GLU A 961 -4.69 -14.84 -36.78
C GLU A 961 -5.84 -15.11 -35.79
N MET A 962 -5.58 -15.88 -34.72
CA MET A 962 -6.50 -16.11 -33.61
C MET A 962 -6.46 -15.01 -32.55
N GLY A 963 -5.59 -14.01 -32.71
CA GLY A 963 -5.37 -12.98 -31.71
C GLY A 963 -4.43 -13.39 -30.58
N LEU A 964 -3.56 -14.40 -30.78
CA LEU A 964 -2.44 -14.64 -29.87
C LEU A 964 -1.48 -13.43 -29.92
N ASP A 965 -1.52 -12.60 -28.89
CA ASP A 965 -0.44 -11.65 -28.61
C ASP A 965 0.75 -12.35 -27.93
N SER A 966 1.88 -11.63 -27.78
CA SER A 966 3.10 -12.18 -27.18
C SER A 966 2.94 -12.62 -25.72
N MET A 967 1.90 -12.19 -24.99
CA MET A 967 1.65 -12.63 -23.61
C MET A 967 0.77 -13.88 -23.55
N ILE A 968 -0.28 -13.95 -24.37
CA ILE A 968 -1.15 -15.13 -24.51
C ILE A 968 -0.32 -16.31 -25.04
N ALA A 969 0.55 -16.07 -26.03
CA ALA A 969 1.47 -17.08 -26.56
C ALA A 969 2.34 -17.70 -25.46
N MET A 970 2.82 -16.90 -24.52
CA MET A 970 3.70 -17.36 -23.45
C MET A 970 2.95 -18.16 -22.37
N THR A 971 1.69 -17.82 -22.09
CA THR A 971 0.84 -18.59 -21.16
C THR A 971 0.51 -19.96 -21.76
N VAL A 972 0.12 -20.00 -23.04
CA VAL A 972 -0.10 -21.25 -23.78
C VAL A 972 1.16 -22.12 -23.78
N LEU A 973 2.36 -21.53 -23.97
CA LEU A 973 3.63 -22.26 -23.93
C LEU A 973 3.89 -22.90 -22.56
N LYS A 974 3.70 -22.13 -21.48
CA LYS A 974 3.88 -22.59 -20.09
C LYS A 974 2.97 -23.76 -19.74
N GLU A 975 1.69 -23.65 -20.08
CA GLU A 975 0.73 -24.71 -19.77
C GLU A 975 0.95 -25.95 -20.64
N THR A 976 1.42 -25.76 -21.87
CA THR A 976 1.84 -26.86 -22.74
C THR A 976 3.06 -27.57 -22.16
N GLN A 977 4.08 -26.85 -21.66
CA GLN A 977 5.24 -27.43 -20.97
C GLN A 977 4.82 -28.26 -19.75
N GLN A 978 3.91 -27.74 -18.93
CA GLN A 978 3.37 -28.46 -17.77
C GLN A 978 2.58 -29.70 -18.19
N LEU A 979 1.85 -29.61 -19.30
CA LEU A 979 1.06 -30.70 -19.85
C LEU A 979 1.96 -31.84 -20.35
N VAL A 980 3.05 -31.56 -21.09
CA VAL A 980 3.93 -32.60 -21.67
C VAL A 980 5.13 -32.97 -20.80
N GLY A 981 5.47 -32.14 -19.81
CA GLY A 981 6.61 -32.31 -18.91
C GLY A 981 7.97 -32.23 -19.61
N VAL A 982 8.08 -31.47 -20.71
CA VAL A 982 9.29 -31.25 -21.52
C VAL A 982 9.52 -29.75 -21.65
N ASP A 983 10.77 -29.31 -21.58
CA ASP A 983 11.13 -27.90 -21.80
C ASP A 983 10.92 -27.51 -23.27
N LEU A 984 10.14 -26.46 -23.51
CA LEU A 984 9.80 -25.97 -24.85
C LEU A 984 10.36 -24.56 -25.03
N SER A 985 11.09 -24.30 -26.12
CA SER A 985 11.61 -22.96 -26.41
C SER A 985 10.53 -22.01 -26.95
N ALA A 986 10.65 -20.71 -26.68
CA ALA A 986 9.69 -19.70 -27.15
C ALA A 986 9.57 -19.62 -28.68
N SER A 987 10.62 -20.01 -29.42
CA SER A 987 10.58 -20.12 -30.89
C SER A 987 9.63 -21.21 -31.41
N MET A 988 9.18 -22.13 -30.57
CA MET A 988 8.34 -23.27 -30.97
C MET A 988 6.97 -22.87 -31.51
N LEU A 989 6.33 -21.85 -30.91
CA LEU A 989 5.04 -21.36 -31.39
C LEU A 989 5.14 -20.66 -32.76
N TRP A 990 6.34 -20.18 -33.12
CA TRP A 990 6.63 -19.58 -34.42
C TRP A 990 7.00 -20.62 -35.48
N ASN A 991 7.75 -21.65 -35.08
CA ASN A 991 8.13 -22.76 -35.95
C ASN A 991 6.97 -23.74 -36.21
N HIS A 992 5.97 -23.78 -35.31
CA HIS A 992 4.78 -24.62 -35.39
C HIS A 992 3.52 -23.78 -35.15
N PRO A 993 3.11 -22.95 -36.13
CA PRO A 993 2.17 -21.85 -35.88
C PRO A 993 0.69 -22.26 -35.83
N SER A 994 0.35 -23.51 -35.50
CA SER A 994 -1.04 -23.96 -35.28
C SER A 994 -1.11 -25.12 -34.27
N ILE A 995 -2.28 -25.41 -33.70
CA ILE A 995 -2.47 -26.53 -32.75
C ILE A 995 -2.08 -27.86 -33.41
N SER A 996 -2.46 -28.06 -34.67
CA SER A 996 -2.13 -29.25 -35.46
C SER A 996 -0.61 -29.41 -35.68
N ALA A 997 0.09 -28.31 -35.98
CA ALA A 997 1.55 -28.30 -36.17
C ALA A 997 2.30 -28.53 -34.84
N LEU A 998 1.88 -27.84 -33.78
CA LEU A 998 2.48 -27.95 -32.44
C LEU A 998 2.28 -29.35 -31.87
N THR A 999 1.07 -29.92 -32.00
CA THR A 999 0.79 -31.29 -31.58
C THR A 999 1.69 -32.30 -32.30
N THR A 1000 1.90 -32.13 -33.61
CA THR A 1000 2.76 -33.02 -34.39
C THR A 1000 4.19 -33.01 -33.86
N HIS A 1001 4.70 -31.84 -33.50
CA HIS A 1001 6.03 -31.70 -32.91
C HIS A 1001 6.12 -32.32 -31.51
N LEU A 1002 5.15 -32.05 -30.64
CA LEU A 1002 5.10 -32.57 -29.26
C LEU A 1002 4.99 -34.10 -29.22
N VAL A 1003 4.23 -34.71 -30.14
CA VAL A 1003 4.17 -36.17 -30.28
C VAL A 1003 5.55 -36.74 -30.62
N GLY A 1004 6.33 -36.05 -31.45
CA GLY A 1004 7.72 -36.43 -31.77
C GLY A 1004 8.65 -36.37 -30.55
N LEU A 1005 8.53 -35.31 -29.73
CA LEU A 1005 9.29 -35.16 -28.49
C LEU A 1005 8.92 -36.24 -27.47
N LEU A 1006 7.63 -36.51 -27.27
CA LEU A 1006 7.17 -37.60 -26.39
C LEU A 1006 7.61 -38.97 -26.90
N ALA A 1007 7.61 -39.22 -28.22
CA ALA A 1007 8.12 -40.46 -28.79
C ALA A 1007 9.63 -40.65 -28.53
N SER A 1008 10.43 -39.59 -28.62
CA SER A 1008 11.87 -39.63 -28.32
C SER A 1008 12.18 -39.88 -26.84
N ARG A 1009 11.31 -39.40 -25.94
CA ARG A 1009 11.44 -39.59 -24.48
C ARG A 1009 11.12 -41.01 -24.02
N TYR A 1010 10.23 -41.71 -24.75
CA TYR A 1010 9.77 -43.06 -24.41
C TYR A 1010 10.23 -44.14 -25.39
N ALA A 1011 11.20 -43.86 -26.26
CA ALA A 1011 11.81 -44.87 -27.12
C ALA A 1011 12.68 -45.82 -26.26
N GLU A 1012 12.36 -47.12 -26.24
CA GLU A 1012 13.22 -48.13 -25.62
C GLU A 1012 14.54 -48.27 -26.42
N PRO A 1013 15.70 -48.40 -25.76
CA PRO A 1013 16.96 -48.64 -26.43
C PRO A 1013 16.98 -50.07 -27.00
N ASP A 1014 16.90 -50.19 -28.32
CA ASP A 1014 16.90 -51.47 -29.00
C ASP A 1014 18.26 -52.17 -28.84
N SER A 1015 18.26 -53.27 -28.09
CA SER A 1015 19.42 -54.11 -27.83
C SER A 1015 19.63 -55.11 -28.96
N THR A 1016 20.57 -54.84 -29.87
CA THR A 1016 21.30 -55.91 -30.58
C THR A 1016 22.78 -55.54 -30.73
N ALA A 1017 23.63 -56.39 -30.15
CA ALA A 1017 25.08 -56.33 -30.22
C ALA A 1017 25.61 -57.01 -31.49
N GLY A 1018 26.73 -56.52 -32.02
CA GLY A 1018 27.54 -57.27 -32.99
C GLY A 1018 28.66 -56.47 -33.67
N GLN A 1019 29.86 -56.51 -33.08
CA GLN A 1019 31.20 -56.67 -33.71
C GLN A 1019 31.45 -56.07 -35.13
N ASP A 1020 32.37 -55.13 -35.26
CA ASP A 1020 33.80 -55.39 -35.56
C ASP A 1020 34.59 -54.06 -35.75
N ASP A 1021 35.85 -54.10 -35.31
CA ASP A 1021 36.91 -53.11 -35.58
C ASP A 1021 37.17 -52.97 -37.10
N ASP A 1022 37.33 -51.75 -37.58
CA ASP A 1022 38.54 -51.25 -38.27
C ASP A 1022 38.25 -50.08 -39.24
N ASP A 1023 39.26 -49.23 -39.34
CA ASP A 1023 39.61 -48.33 -40.44
C ASP A 1023 38.94 -46.94 -40.60
N LEU A 1024 39.74 -45.95 -40.18
CA LEU A 1024 40.15 -44.76 -40.94
C LEU A 1024 39.08 -43.81 -41.50
N GLY A 1025 39.04 -42.63 -40.86
CA GLY A 1025 39.25 -41.37 -41.56
C GLY A 1025 38.03 -40.71 -42.20
N PHE A 1026 37.50 -39.68 -41.54
CA PHE A 1026 36.73 -38.65 -42.23
C PHE A 1026 37.40 -37.29 -42.05
N GLY A 1027 38.11 -36.90 -43.11
CA GLY A 1027 38.37 -35.51 -43.43
C GLY A 1027 37.07 -34.79 -43.79
N SER A 1028 37.14 -33.47 -43.67
CA SER A 1028 36.14 -32.49 -44.04
C SER A 1028 35.44 -32.76 -45.37
N SER A 1029 34.12 -32.50 -45.43
CA SER A 1029 33.52 -31.64 -46.46
C SER A 1029 32.00 -31.56 -46.34
N GLY A 1030 31.45 -30.34 -46.34
CA GLY A 1030 30.09 -30.05 -46.78
C GLY A 1030 29.09 -29.73 -45.68
N GLY A 1031 29.37 -28.74 -44.83
CA GLY A 1031 28.36 -28.19 -43.94
C GLY A 1031 27.29 -27.44 -44.72
N VAL A 1032 26.03 -27.69 -44.36
CA VAL A 1032 24.78 -27.03 -44.79
C VAL A 1032 24.77 -25.51 -44.48
N LEU A 1033 25.88 -24.97 -43.96
CA LEU A 1033 26.07 -23.56 -43.62
C LEU A 1033 26.63 -22.72 -44.78
N ASP A 1034 27.17 -23.33 -45.85
CA ASP A 1034 27.60 -22.59 -47.05
C ASP A 1034 26.45 -22.32 -48.04
N GLU A 1035 25.32 -23.06 -47.99
CA GLU A 1035 24.16 -22.80 -48.86
C GLU A 1035 23.21 -21.71 -48.33
N LEU A 1036 23.28 -21.38 -47.04
CA LEU A 1036 22.41 -20.37 -46.42
C LEU A 1036 22.96 -18.93 -46.51
N PHE A 1037 24.27 -18.77 -46.71
CA PHE A 1037 24.90 -17.46 -46.84
C PHE A 1037 24.81 -16.83 -48.25
N ASP A 1038 24.56 -17.62 -49.29
CA ASP A 1038 24.44 -17.11 -50.68
C ASP A 1038 23.02 -16.59 -51.03
N GLN A 1039 21.99 -16.82 -50.20
CA GLN A 1039 20.61 -16.41 -50.52
C GLN A 1039 20.17 -15.05 -49.96
N VAL A 1040 20.90 -14.41 -49.04
CA VAL A 1040 20.47 -13.13 -48.44
C VAL A 1040 21.18 -11.90 -49.01
N GLU A 1041 22.27 -12.04 -49.76
CA GLU A 1041 22.88 -10.89 -50.47
C GLU A 1041 22.18 -10.48 -51.78
N SER A 1042 21.12 -11.18 -52.23
CA SER A 1042 20.50 -10.91 -53.55
C SER A 1042 19.12 -10.23 -53.56
N ALA A 1043 18.55 -9.84 -52.41
CA ALA A 1043 17.20 -9.25 -52.38
C ALA A 1043 17.08 -7.97 -51.54
N SER A 1044 17.95 -6.98 -51.78
CA SER A 1044 17.67 -5.58 -51.39
C SER A 1044 18.26 -4.55 -52.37
N THR A 1045 17.70 -4.46 -53.57
CA THR A 1045 17.73 -3.21 -54.36
C THR A 1045 16.43 -3.04 -55.14
N GLY A 1046 15.62 -2.04 -54.80
CA GLY A 1046 14.57 -1.56 -55.70
C GLY A 1046 13.38 -0.85 -55.05
N SER A 1047 13.49 0.48 -54.92
CA SER A 1047 12.43 1.52 -55.03
C SER A 1047 11.20 1.43 -54.10
N GLU A 1048 11.03 2.35 -53.16
CA GLU A 1048 10.43 3.70 -53.33
C GLU A 1048 8.92 3.74 -53.62
N SER A 1049 8.25 4.68 -52.93
CA SER A 1049 6.86 5.17 -53.04
C SER A 1049 5.79 4.27 -52.41
N GLY A 1050 4.90 4.71 -51.52
CA GLY A 1050 4.64 6.01 -50.91
C GLY A 1050 3.23 6.00 -50.30
N ILE A 1051 3.00 6.84 -49.27
CA ILE A 1051 1.69 7.43 -48.90
C ILE A 1051 0.66 6.39 -48.36
N TYR A 1052 0.22 6.36 -47.09
CA TYR A 1052 -0.21 7.37 -46.11
C TYR A 1052 0.03 6.86 -44.69
#